data_AF-A0A2C6KYZ1-F1
#
_entry.id   AF-A0A2C6KYZ1-F1
#
_cell.length_a   1.000
_cell.length_b   1.000
_cell.length_c   1.000
_cell.angle_alpha   90.00
_cell.angle_beta   90.00
_cell.angle_gamma   90.00
#
_symmetry.space_group_name_H-M   'P 1'
#
loop_
_entity.id
_entity.type
_entity.pdbx_description
1 polymer ?
#
loop_
_entity_poly.entity_id
_entity_poly.type
_entity_poly.pdbx_seq_one_letter_code
_entity_poly.pdbx_strand_id
1 'polypeptide(L)'
;MKYKKLTNAQRSGLNQIPNRRFTLWWSPTINRANVYVGFQVQLDLTGIFMHGKIPTLKISLIQIMRAHLWQKVHESIVMDLCQVFDLELDSLEIEMVQKETIHPRKSYKMNSSCADILLFAAYKWQVSKPSLLADGKDVMDGTTTSKYWLDIQLRWGDFDSHDIERYCRSKFLDYTTDNMSIYPSPTGVLMGIDLAYNLHSGFGNWFPGLKPLMQRAMNKIMKSNPALYVLRERIRKGLQLYSSEPTEPYLTSQNYGELFSNQTIWFVDDTNVYRVTIHKTFEGNLTTKPVNGAIFIFNPRTGQLFLKIIHTSVWAGQKRLTQLAKWKTAEEVAALIRSLPVEEQPKQLIATRKGMLDPLEVHLLDFPNIVIKGSELNLPFQAIMKVEKFGDMILKATQPEMVLFNMYDDWLKSISSYTAFSRLLLLLRAMHVNTERTKVILKPNKSTVTQQHHIWPTLTDEEWIHVEVTLKDLILADYGKKNNVNVASLTQSEIRDIILGMEISPPSIQRQQIAEIETQTKEVSQVTATTTRSVNVHGDEMIVATQSPHEQQVFSSKTDWRVRAISAASLHLRTHHIYVNSDDIKETGHTYVLPKNLLKKFICVSDLRTQIAAYLYGVSPPDNQQVKEIRALVFVPQVGSHQGVTLPQALPDHPYLNDLEPIGWIHTQPNETPQLSPGDVTAHAKILNENKTWDAASTVIVTCSFTPGSCSLTAYKLTPQGYQWGKANKDTGPSPSGYLPTHYEKVQMLLSDVFLGFFMVPEGGLWNYNFMGVKHSPHMRYSLVLDTPKEFYHELHRPSHYLQFTQMEAAPESVGADREDLFA
;
A
#
# COMPACT_ATOMS: atom_id res chain seq x y z
N MET A 1 -1.75 -24.46 -2.20
CA MET A 1 -2.65 -24.57 -3.37
C MET A 1 -3.68 -25.69 -3.27
N LYS A 2 -3.38 -26.84 -2.64
CA LYS A 2 -4.27 -28.02 -2.54
C LYS A 2 -5.68 -27.71 -1.99
N TYR A 3 -5.80 -26.80 -1.03
CA TYR A 3 -7.07 -26.40 -0.41
C TYR A 3 -7.79 -25.22 -1.09
N LYS A 4 -7.22 -24.66 -2.17
CA LYS A 4 -7.90 -23.61 -2.93
C LYS A 4 -8.82 -24.25 -3.97
N LYS A 5 -10.01 -23.67 -4.19
CA LYS A 5 -10.90 -24.06 -5.30
C LYS A 5 -10.21 -23.69 -6.62
N LEU A 6 -9.72 -24.69 -7.33
CA LEU A 6 -8.96 -24.56 -8.57
C LEU A 6 -9.68 -25.32 -9.68
N THR A 7 -9.49 -24.88 -10.92
CA THR A 7 -10.00 -25.62 -12.08
C THR A 7 -9.25 -26.94 -12.26
N ASN A 8 -9.87 -27.90 -12.95
CA ASN A 8 -9.23 -29.19 -13.23
C ASN A 8 -7.91 -29.04 -14.01
N ALA A 9 -7.84 -28.05 -14.91
CA ALA A 9 -6.61 -27.69 -15.63
C ALA A 9 -5.48 -27.22 -14.69
N GLN A 10 -5.81 -26.38 -13.69
CA GLN A 10 -4.84 -25.93 -12.67
C GLN A 10 -4.36 -27.08 -11.77
N ARG A 11 -5.24 -28.04 -11.46
CA ARG A 11 -4.89 -29.27 -10.72
C ARG A 11 -3.92 -30.15 -11.50
N SER A 12 -4.12 -30.29 -12.82
CA SER A 12 -3.16 -31.01 -13.68
C SER A 12 -1.76 -30.37 -13.65
N GLY A 13 -1.67 -29.03 -13.67
CA GLY A 13 -0.40 -28.32 -13.53
C GLY A 13 0.30 -28.53 -12.18
N LEU A 14 -0.45 -28.67 -11.08
CA LEU A 14 0.11 -28.96 -9.75
C LEU A 14 0.79 -30.32 -9.68
N ASN A 15 0.25 -31.32 -10.38
CA ASN A 15 0.83 -32.67 -10.44
C ASN A 15 2.15 -32.72 -11.22
N GLN A 16 2.48 -31.70 -12.01
CA GLN A 16 3.76 -31.62 -12.74
C GLN A 16 4.91 -31.10 -11.88
N ILE A 17 4.66 -30.46 -10.73
CA ILE A 17 5.70 -29.84 -9.90
C ILE A 17 6.71 -30.88 -9.37
N PRO A 18 6.29 -32.05 -8.83
CA PRO A 18 7.23 -33.09 -8.39
C PRO A 18 8.10 -33.62 -9.55
N ASN A 19 7.51 -33.78 -10.74
CA ASN A 19 8.24 -34.21 -11.93
C ASN A 19 9.30 -33.18 -12.35
N ARG A 20 9.01 -31.88 -12.22
CA ARG A 20 10.01 -30.82 -12.49
C ARG A 20 11.20 -30.87 -11.55
N ARG A 21 10.98 -31.19 -10.26
CA ARG A 21 12.06 -31.36 -9.28
C ARG A 21 12.93 -32.56 -9.63
N PHE A 22 12.31 -33.71 -9.94
CA PHE A 22 13.02 -34.93 -10.34
C PHE A 22 13.85 -34.70 -11.61
N THR A 23 13.26 -34.10 -12.65
CA THR A 23 13.97 -33.81 -13.90
C THR A 23 15.14 -32.85 -13.69
N LEU A 24 15.00 -31.85 -12.81
CA LEU A 24 16.09 -30.91 -12.52
C LEU A 24 17.23 -31.60 -11.74
N TRP A 25 16.90 -32.41 -10.73
CA TRP A 25 17.89 -33.15 -9.94
C TRP A 25 18.76 -34.07 -10.81
N TRP A 26 18.12 -34.86 -11.67
CA TRP A 26 18.82 -35.78 -12.58
C TRP A 26 19.21 -35.14 -13.91
N SER A 27 19.14 -33.81 -14.03
CA SER A 27 19.36 -33.12 -15.30
C SER A 27 20.72 -33.39 -15.94
N PRO A 28 21.86 -33.52 -15.21
CA PRO A 28 23.14 -33.81 -15.85
C PRO A 28 23.19 -35.20 -16.50
N THR A 29 22.41 -36.16 -16.01
CA THR A 29 22.34 -37.53 -16.56
C THR A 29 21.25 -37.65 -17.63
N ILE A 30 20.14 -36.91 -17.49
CA ILE A 30 19.02 -36.94 -18.44
C ILE A 30 19.35 -36.12 -19.70
N ASN A 31 19.92 -34.92 -19.56
CA ASN A 31 20.23 -34.02 -20.67
C ASN A 31 21.71 -34.11 -21.05
N ARG A 32 22.07 -35.18 -21.75
CA ARG A 32 23.45 -35.44 -22.20
C ARG A 32 23.51 -35.93 -23.64
N ALA A 33 24.61 -35.64 -24.32
CA ALA A 33 24.80 -35.94 -25.74
C ALA A 33 24.71 -37.44 -26.07
N ASN A 34 25.16 -38.32 -25.15
CA ASN A 34 25.13 -39.77 -25.38
C ASN A 34 23.72 -40.41 -25.26
N VAL A 35 22.73 -39.68 -24.75
CA VAL A 35 21.34 -40.19 -24.58
C VAL A 35 20.43 -39.73 -25.71
N TYR A 36 20.57 -38.48 -26.14
CA TYR A 36 19.76 -37.93 -27.21
C TYR A 36 20.67 -37.48 -28.37
N VAL A 37 20.60 -38.22 -29.47
CA VAL A 37 21.41 -37.97 -30.67
C VAL A 37 20.63 -37.09 -31.66
N GLY A 38 21.28 -36.07 -32.23
CA GLY A 38 20.75 -35.31 -33.37
C GLY A 38 19.91 -34.06 -33.05
N PHE A 39 19.77 -33.65 -31.78
CA PHE A 39 19.06 -32.42 -31.41
C PHE A 39 19.83 -31.63 -30.35
N GLN A 40 20.75 -30.74 -30.74
CA GLN A 40 21.44 -29.83 -29.82
C GLN A 40 20.95 -28.41 -30.03
N VAL A 41 20.31 -27.83 -29.00
CA VAL A 41 19.81 -26.45 -29.04
C VAL A 41 20.30 -25.69 -27.83
N GLN A 42 20.89 -24.51 -28.06
CA GLN A 42 21.27 -23.60 -26.99
C GLN A 42 20.04 -22.86 -26.46
N LEU A 43 19.93 -22.71 -25.13
CA LEU A 43 18.89 -21.92 -24.50
C LEU A 43 19.20 -20.41 -24.60
N ASP A 44 18.20 -19.62 -24.98
CA ASP A 44 18.33 -18.16 -25.13
C ASP A 44 18.96 -17.50 -23.89
N LEU A 45 19.89 -16.58 -24.13
CA LEU A 45 20.61 -15.80 -23.11
C LEU A 45 21.49 -16.62 -22.14
N THR A 46 21.73 -17.90 -22.44
CA THR A 46 22.55 -18.78 -21.60
C THR A 46 23.47 -19.65 -22.44
N GLY A 47 24.53 -20.19 -21.84
CA GLY A 47 25.42 -21.16 -22.47
C GLY A 47 24.97 -22.62 -22.35
N ILE A 48 23.71 -22.87 -21.97
CA ILE A 48 23.20 -24.21 -21.69
C ILE A 48 22.73 -24.87 -22.99
N PHE A 49 23.22 -26.08 -23.26
CA PHE A 49 22.76 -26.91 -24.36
C PHE A 49 21.69 -27.91 -23.91
N MET A 50 20.61 -27.99 -24.68
CA MET A 50 19.57 -29.00 -24.54
C MET A 50 19.76 -30.04 -25.65
N HIS A 51 20.00 -31.30 -25.25
CA HIS A 51 20.20 -32.43 -26.17
C HIS A 51 18.88 -33.11 -26.58
N GLY A 52 17.77 -32.75 -25.94
CA GLY A 52 16.44 -33.26 -26.26
C GLY A 52 15.34 -32.27 -25.91
N LYS A 53 14.14 -32.47 -26.47
CA LYS A 53 12.95 -31.68 -26.12
C LYS A 53 12.38 -32.16 -24.78
N ILE A 54 12.94 -31.62 -23.69
CA ILE A 54 12.50 -31.91 -22.31
C ILE A 54 11.88 -30.63 -21.72
N PRO A 55 10.55 -30.41 -21.87
CA PRO A 55 9.93 -29.13 -21.53
C PRO A 55 10.03 -28.78 -20.05
N THR A 56 9.91 -29.78 -19.17
CA THR A 56 10.00 -29.60 -17.71
C THR A 56 11.37 -29.09 -17.29
N LEU A 57 12.44 -29.61 -17.88
CA LEU A 57 13.81 -29.17 -17.65
C LEU A 57 14.05 -27.77 -18.21
N LYS A 58 13.64 -27.52 -19.46
CA LYS A 58 13.76 -26.21 -20.10
C LYS A 58 13.13 -25.11 -19.23
N ILE A 59 11.93 -25.33 -18.71
CA ILE A 59 11.26 -24.36 -17.83
C ILE A 59 12.06 -24.15 -16.54
N SER A 60 12.58 -25.20 -15.92
CA SER A 60 13.37 -25.08 -14.68
C SER A 60 14.69 -24.32 -14.89
N LEU A 61 15.43 -24.59 -15.97
CA LEU A 61 16.69 -23.90 -16.28
C LEU A 61 16.45 -22.42 -16.64
N ILE A 62 15.39 -22.11 -17.40
CA ILE A 62 14.99 -20.72 -17.67
C ILE A 62 14.63 -20.00 -16.35
N GLN A 63 13.96 -20.67 -15.41
CA GLN A 63 13.64 -20.08 -14.11
C GLN A 63 14.88 -19.82 -13.26
N ILE A 64 15.89 -20.69 -13.30
CA ILE A 64 17.17 -20.50 -12.61
C ILE A 64 17.94 -19.33 -13.23
N MET A 65 18.04 -19.28 -14.56
CA MET A 65 18.82 -18.27 -15.29
C MET A 65 18.07 -16.97 -15.61
N ARG A 66 16.88 -16.76 -15.04
CA ARG A 66 16.04 -15.57 -15.27
C ARG A 66 16.76 -14.27 -14.91
N ALA A 67 16.32 -13.16 -15.50
CA ALA A 67 16.89 -11.82 -15.30
C ALA A 67 18.39 -11.73 -15.63
N HIS A 68 18.76 -12.34 -16.77
CA HIS A 68 20.11 -12.29 -17.35
C HIS A 68 21.21 -12.80 -16.41
N LEU A 69 20.91 -13.79 -15.55
CA LEU A 69 21.84 -14.25 -14.52
C LEU A 69 23.18 -14.72 -15.11
N TRP A 70 23.17 -15.39 -16.27
CA TRP A 70 24.39 -15.84 -16.95
C TRP A 70 25.35 -14.67 -17.25
N GLN A 71 24.82 -13.58 -17.82
CA GLN A 71 25.59 -12.39 -18.14
C GLN A 71 26.11 -11.73 -16.86
N LYS A 72 25.28 -11.64 -15.82
CA LYS A 72 25.66 -11.06 -14.53
C LYS A 72 26.73 -11.86 -13.80
N VAL A 73 26.70 -13.19 -13.88
CA VAL A 73 27.75 -14.04 -13.32
C VAL A 73 29.08 -13.81 -14.04
N HIS A 74 29.08 -13.72 -15.38
CA HIS A 74 30.29 -13.44 -16.14
C HIS A 74 30.86 -12.07 -15.76
N GLU A 75 30.03 -11.03 -15.84
CA GLU A 75 30.40 -9.65 -15.52
C GLU A 75 30.92 -9.51 -14.08
N SER A 76 30.23 -10.12 -13.11
CA SER A 76 30.61 -10.04 -11.70
C SER A 76 31.99 -10.68 -11.44
N ILE A 77 32.31 -11.79 -12.11
CA ILE A 77 33.61 -12.46 -11.96
C ILE A 77 34.72 -11.67 -12.64
N VAL A 78 34.45 -11.09 -13.82
CA VAL A 78 35.38 -10.17 -14.50
C VAL A 78 35.72 -8.99 -13.59
N MET A 79 34.70 -8.38 -12.97
CA MET A 79 34.88 -7.24 -12.06
C MET A 79 35.67 -7.62 -10.80
N ASP A 80 35.36 -8.75 -10.17
CA ASP A 80 36.09 -9.23 -9.00
C ASP A 80 37.59 -9.46 -9.33
N LEU A 81 37.89 -10.02 -10.50
CA LEU A 81 39.26 -10.21 -10.95
C LEU A 81 39.98 -8.89 -11.25
N CYS A 82 39.30 -7.90 -11.85
CA CYS A 82 39.88 -6.56 -12.04
C CYS A 82 40.30 -5.95 -10.70
N GLN A 83 39.42 -6.01 -9.68
CA GLN A 83 39.73 -5.51 -8.34
C GLN A 83 40.90 -6.26 -7.68
N VAL A 84 41.01 -7.57 -7.90
CA VAL A 84 42.15 -8.35 -7.39
C VAL A 84 43.45 -7.91 -8.05
N PHE A 85 43.46 -7.66 -9.37
CA PHE A 85 44.65 -7.18 -10.06
C PHE A 85 45.02 -5.74 -9.67
N ASP A 86 44.04 -4.87 -9.46
CA ASP A 86 44.27 -3.49 -8.99
C ASP A 86 44.95 -3.46 -7.59
N LEU A 87 44.70 -4.46 -6.75
CA LEU A 87 45.35 -4.57 -5.44
C LEU A 87 46.80 -5.11 -5.51
N GLU A 88 47.19 -5.73 -6.62
CA GLU A 88 48.48 -6.41 -6.79
C GLU A 88 49.33 -5.79 -7.92
N LEU A 89 49.07 -4.52 -8.26
CA LEU A 89 49.77 -3.79 -9.33
C LEU A 89 51.29 -3.81 -9.12
N ASP A 90 51.74 -3.43 -7.92
CA ASP A 90 53.17 -3.34 -7.60
C ASP A 90 53.82 -4.72 -7.52
N SER A 91 53.15 -5.70 -6.88
CA SER A 91 53.66 -7.06 -6.70
C SER A 91 53.90 -7.80 -8.01
N LEU A 92 53.07 -7.52 -9.03
CA LEU A 92 53.10 -8.19 -10.32
C LEU A 92 53.70 -7.32 -11.44
N GLU A 93 54.20 -6.13 -11.12
CA GLU A 93 54.75 -5.17 -12.09
C GLU A 93 53.74 -4.81 -13.20
N ILE A 94 52.47 -4.62 -12.84
CA ILE A 94 51.39 -4.22 -13.75
C ILE A 94 51.32 -2.69 -13.78
N GLU A 95 51.41 -2.10 -14.97
CA GLU A 95 51.22 -0.66 -15.20
C GLU A 95 49.74 -0.28 -15.13
N MET A 96 48.89 -1.07 -15.78
CA MET A 96 47.46 -0.79 -15.89
C MET A 96 46.66 -2.07 -16.07
N VAL A 97 45.54 -2.16 -15.35
CA VAL A 97 44.49 -3.16 -15.56
C VAL A 97 43.37 -2.50 -16.36
N GLN A 98 43.11 -3.00 -17.56
CA GLN A 98 42.04 -2.52 -18.40
C GLN A 98 40.97 -3.60 -18.53
N LYS A 99 39.76 -3.31 -18.05
CA LYS A 99 38.58 -4.10 -18.39
C LYS A 99 38.12 -3.75 -19.81
N GLU A 100 37.98 -4.77 -20.65
CA GLU A 100 37.55 -4.59 -22.04
C GLU A 100 36.04 -4.32 -22.14
N THR A 101 35.64 -3.66 -23.23
CA THR A 101 34.21 -3.45 -23.52
C THR A 101 33.62 -4.74 -24.07
N ILE A 102 33.00 -5.52 -23.19
CA ILE A 102 32.46 -6.84 -23.51
C ILE A 102 31.16 -6.73 -24.30
N HIS A 103 31.06 -7.42 -25.44
CA HIS A 103 29.81 -7.52 -26.19
C HIS A 103 28.72 -8.20 -25.34
N PRO A 104 27.46 -7.71 -25.29
CA PRO A 104 26.42 -8.21 -24.38
C PRO A 104 26.09 -9.72 -24.49
N ARG A 105 26.48 -10.34 -25.60
CA ARG A 105 26.27 -11.78 -25.86
C ARG A 105 27.52 -12.65 -25.71
N LYS A 106 28.69 -12.07 -25.43
CA LYS A 106 29.97 -12.78 -25.38
C LYS A 106 29.96 -13.90 -24.35
N SER A 107 29.42 -13.63 -23.17
CA SER A 107 29.34 -14.57 -22.05
C SER A 107 28.72 -15.93 -22.40
N TYR A 108 27.81 -16.01 -23.38
CA TYR A 108 27.20 -17.26 -23.85
C TYR A 108 27.45 -17.55 -25.34
N LYS A 109 28.46 -16.93 -25.95
CA LYS A 109 28.89 -17.27 -27.32
C LYS A 109 29.93 -18.39 -27.24
N MET A 110 29.54 -19.61 -27.59
CA MET A 110 30.37 -20.82 -27.38
C MET A 110 31.32 -21.16 -28.53
N ASN A 111 31.28 -20.40 -29.63
CA ASN A 111 32.02 -20.69 -30.86
C ASN A 111 33.25 -19.80 -31.06
N SER A 112 33.29 -18.62 -30.41
CA SER A 112 34.37 -17.65 -30.54
C SER A 112 34.36 -16.73 -29.33
N SER A 113 35.50 -16.16 -28.97
CA SER A 113 35.62 -15.29 -27.80
C SER A 113 36.50 -14.06 -28.07
N CYS A 114 36.61 -13.21 -27.05
CA CYS A 114 37.52 -12.06 -26.98
C CYS A 114 38.04 -11.93 -25.53
N ALA A 115 39.10 -11.14 -25.35
CA ALA A 115 39.60 -10.80 -24.02
C ALA A 115 38.54 -10.05 -23.19
N ASP A 116 38.47 -10.33 -21.90
CA ASP A 116 37.66 -9.60 -20.92
C ASP A 116 38.49 -8.59 -20.13
N ILE A 117 39.74 -8.95 -19.81
CA ILE A 117 40.68 -8.12 -19.06
C ILE A 117 42.00 -8.11 -19.83
N LEU A 118 42.64 -6.96 -19.87
CA LEU A 118 43.97 -6.77 -20.44
C LEU A 118 44.88 -6.12 -19.40
N LEU A 119 46.03 -6.74 -19.18
CA LEU A 119 47.09 -6.27 -18.29
C LEU A 119 48.25 -5.72 -19.13
N PHE A 120 48.72 -4.53 -18.76
CA PHE A 120 49.92 -3.91 -19.33
C PHE A 120 51.08 -4.05 -18.35
N ALA A 121 52.23 -4.55 -18.81
CA ALA A 121 53.41 -4.68 -17.99
C ALA A 121 54.15 -3.34 -17.87
N ALA A 122 54.64 -2.99 -16.67
CA ALA A 122 55.48 -1.80 -16.48
C ALA A 122 56.81 -1.88 -17.26
N TYR A 123 57.30 -3.10 -17.53
CA TYR A 123 58.46 -3.33 -18.39
C TYR A 123 58.22 -4.50 -19.35
N LYS A 124 58.56 -5.73 -18.93
CA LYS A 124 58.36 -6.96 -19.71
C LYS A 124 58.24 -8.15 -18.77
N TRP A 125 57.18 -8.95 -18.94
CA TRP A 125 57.07 -10.23 -18.28
C TRP A 125 57.76 -11.32 -19.07
N GLN A 126 58.53 -12.18 -18.39
CA GLN A 126 58.90 -13.49 -18.93
C GLN A 126 57.73 -14.45 -18.73
N VAL A 127 57.36 -15.14 -19.80
CA VAL A 127 56.13 -15.92 -19.86
C VAL A 127 56.43 -17.39 -20.15
N SER A 128 55.72 -18.28 -19.47
CA SER A 128 55.83 -19.73 -19.65
C SER A 128 55.10 -20.21 -20.91
N LYS A 129 55.41 -21.46 -21.32
CA LYS A 129 54.53 -22.22 -22.22
C LYS A 129 53.14 -22.39 -21.59
N PRO A 130 52.08 -22.50 -22.40
CA PRO A 130 50.74 -22.74 -21.88
C PRO A 130 50.66 -23.98 -21.00
N SER A 131 50.20 -23.81 -19.76
CA SER A 131 50.04 -24.88 -18.78
C SER A 131 48.72 -24.76 -18.02
N LEU A 132 48.35 -25.78 -17.25
CA LEU A 132 47.18 -25.72 -16.39
C LEU A 132 47.46 -24.86 -15.15
N LEU A 133 46.38 -24.33 -14.56
CA LEU A 133 46.40 -23.57 -13.30
C LEU A 133 46.96 -24.41 -12.13
N ALA A 134 46.70 -25.72 -12.13
CA ALA A 134 47.13 -26.64 -11.07
C ALA A 134 48.58 -27.15 -11.22
N ASP A 135 49.22 -26.91 -12.38
CA ASP A 135 50.58 -27.38 -12.62
C ASP A 135 51.59 -26.62 -11.75
N GLY A 136 52.39 -27.36 -10.98
CA GLY A 136 53.35 -26.80 -10.02
C GLY A 136 54.74 -26.46 -10.58
N LYS A 137 55.03 -26.79 -11.85
CA LYS A 137 56.31 -26.49 -12.51
C LYS A 137 56.08 -25.78 -13.83
N ASP A 138 56.38 -24.48 -13.86
CA ASP A 138 56.41 -23.69 -15.08
C ASP A 138 57.82 -23.57 -15.61
N VAL A 139 58.01 -23.89 -16.89
CA VAL A 139 59.27 -23.63 -17.60
C VAL A 139 59.11 -22.32 -18.36
N MET A 140 59.91 -21.33 -17.99
CA MET A 140 59.99 -20.04 -18.68
C MET A 140 60.88 -20.19 -19.91
N ASP A 141 60.29 -20.06 -21.09
CA ASP A 141 60.97 -20.33 -22.37
C ASP A 141 61.72 -19.11 -22.94
N GLY A 142 61.89 -18.05 -22.13
CA GLY A 142 62.54 -16.80 -22.56
C GLY A 142 61.66 -15.90 -23.45
N THR A 143 60.40 -16.27 -23.72
CA THR A 143 59.44 -15.41 -24.43
C THR A 143 59.00 -14.27 -23.51
N THR A 144 59.07 -13.04 -23.99
CA THR A 144 58.67 -11.84 -23.23
C THR A 144 57.44 -11.17 -23.82
N THR A 145 56.54 -10.66 -22.98
CA THR A 145 55.36 -9.89 -23.40
C THR A 145 55.21 -8.59 -22.60
N SER A 146 54.54 -7.61 -23.18
CA SER A 146 54.11 -6.37 -22.51
C SER A 146 52.58 -6.28 -22.36
N LYS A 147 51.83 -7.14 -23.04
CA LYS A 147 50.36 -7.20 -22.97
C LYS A 147 49.92 -8.62 -22.66
N TYR A 148 49.06 -8.78 -21.66
CA TYR A 148 48.57 -10.08 -21.23
C TYR A 148 47.05 -10.05 -21.08
N TRP A 149 46.34 -10.96 -21.75
CA TRP A 149 44.87 -11.00 -21.71
C TRP A 149 44.34 -12.10 -20.81
N LEU A 150 43.14 -11.88 -20.26
CA LEU A 150 42.34 -12.90 -19.59
C LEU A 150 40.99 -13.03 -20.26
N ASP A 151 40.57 -14.26 -20.48
CA ASP A 151 39.25 -14.62 -21.01
C ASP A 151 38.52 -15.54 -20.03
N ILE A 152 37.38 -15.09 -19.52
CA ILE A 152 36.55 -15.86 -18.61
C ILE A 152 35.41 -16.52 -19.40
N GLN A 153 35.37 -17.85 -19.30
CA GLN A 153 34.40 -18.71 -19.95
C GLN A 153 33.50 -19.38 -18.92
N LEU A 154 32.19 -19.20 -19.08
CA LEU A 154 31.19 -19.91 -18.30
C LEU A 154 30.74 -21.16 -19.06
N ARG A 155 30.47 -22.23 -18.32
CA ARG A 155 29.99 -23.50 -18.86
C ARG A 155 28.88 -24.06 -17.99
N TRP A 156 27.99 -24.83 -18.59
CA TRP A 156 27.06 -25.71 -17.88
C TRP A 156 27.33 -27.15 -18.31
N GLY A 157 28.08 -27.89 -17.49
CA GLY A 157 28.47 -29.27 -17.81
C GLY A 157 27.32 -30.27 -17.70
N ASP A 158 27.52 -31.44 -18.31
CA ASP A 158 26.67 -32.62 -18.16
C ASP A 158 27.48 -33.79 -17.58
N PHE A 159 26.82 -34.93 -17.35
CA PHE A 159 27.49 -36.08 -16.75
C PHE A 159 28.65 -36.62 -17.60
N ASP A 160 28.53 -36.57 -18.93
CA ASP A 160 29.54 -37.11 -19.85
C ASP A 160 30.72 -36.15 -20.01
N SER A 161 30.48 -34.83 -19.86
CA SER A 161 31.47 -33.79 -20.00
C SER A 161 31.30 -32.69 -18.95
N HIS A 162 32.08 -32.82 -17.87
CA HIS A 162 32.20 -31.84 -16.77
C HIS A 162 33.65 -31.60 -16.34
N ASP A 163 34.62 -32.25 -16.98
CA ASP A 163 36.04 -31.95 -16.78
C ASP A 163 36.33 -30.55 -17.34
N ILE A 164 36.58 -29.61 -16.42
CA ILE A 164 36.80 -28.20 -16.73
C ILE A 164 38.23 -27.94 -17.22
N GLU A 165 39.22 -28.75 -16.84
CA GLU A 165 40.62 -28.59 -17.26
C GLU A 165 40.78 -28.88 -18.75
N ARG A 166 40.23 -30.02 -19.17
CA ARG A 166 40.20 -30.42 -20.58
C ARG A 166 39.43 -29.40 -21.43
N TYR A 167 38.33 -28.86 -20.90
CA TYR A 167 37.55 -27.82 -21.58
C TYR A 167 38.37 -26.54 -21.77
N CYS A 168 39.02 -26.03 -20.72
CA CYS A 168 39.83 -24.81 -20.80
C CYS A 168 40.96 -24.98 -21.82
N ARG A 169 41.66 -26.11 -21.78
CA ARG A 169 42.75 -26.40 -22.73
C ARG A 169 42.26 -26.47 -24.16
N SER A 170 41.17 -27.20 -24.43
CA SER A 170 40.59 -27.29 -25.77
C SER A 170 40.21 -25.90 -26.28
N LYS A 171 39.43 -25.14 -25.50
CA LYS A 171 38.95 -23.82 -25.91
C LYS A 171 40.07 -22.80 -26.09
N PHE A 172 41.09 -22.83 -25.24
CA PHE A 172 42.25 -21.96 -25.40
C PHE A 172 42.95 -22.23 -26.74
N LEU A 173 43.22 -23.50 -27.05
CA LEU A 173 43.87 -23.87 -28.32
C LEU A 173 42.96 -23.55 -29.52
N ASP A 174 41.66 -23.84 -29.42
CA ASP A 174 40.70 -23.54 -30.48
C ASP A 174 40.63 -22.03 -30.74
N TYR A 175 40.45 -21.20 -29.72
CA TYR A 175 40.28 -19.75 -29.89
C TYR A 175 41.56 -19.01 -30.21
N THR A 176 42.73 -19.51 -29.82
CA THR A 176 44.02 -18.86 -30.16
C THR A 176 44.53 -19.24 -31.55
N THR A 177 44.04 -20.34 -32.12
CA THR A 177 44.40 -20.77 -33.49
C THR A 177 43.34 -20.40 -34.53
N ASP A 178 42.09 -20.19 -34.13
CA ASP A 178 41.00 -19.78 -35.00
C ASP A 178 41.03 -18.27 -35.31
N ASN A 179 40.84 -17.91 -36.58
CA ASN A 179 40.83 -16.53 -37.05
C ASN A 179 39.55 -15.76 -36.69
N MET A 180 38.51 -16.43 -36.18
CA MET A 180 37.28 -15.75 -35.74
C MET A 180 37.40 -15.09 -34.37
N SER A 181 38.31 -15.56 -33.52
CA SER A 181 38.55 -15.00 -32.18
C SER A 181 39.77 -14.09 -32.25
N ILE A 182 39.64 -12.87 -31.72
CA ILE A 182 40.70 -11.86 -31.78
C ILE A 182 41.14 -11.55 -30.36
N TYR A 183 42.41 -11.82 -30.07
CA TYR A 183 43.04 -11.44 -28.81
C TYR A 183 44.11 -10.37 -29.04
N PRO A 184 44.27 -9.40 -28.12
CA PRO A 184 45.21 -8.28 -28.31
C PRO A 184 46.70 -8.65 -28.26
N SER A 185 47.04 -9.85 -27.78
CA SER A 185 48.40 -10.38 -27.75
C SER A 185 48.37 -11.91 -27.84
N PRO A 186 49.49 -12.59 -28.19
CA PRO A 186 49.54 -14.05 -28.25
C PRO A 186 49.61 -14.70 -26.85
N THR A 187 49.85 -13.93 -25.80
CA THR A 187 50.04 -14.41 -24.43
C THR A 187 48.84 -14.05 -23.55
N GLY A 188 48.23 -15.06 -22.94
CA GLY A 188 47.13 -14.86 -22.00
C GLY A 188 46.66 -16.16 -21.36
N VAL A 189 45.56 -16.07 -20.61
CA VAL A 189 44.94 -17.23 -19.95
C VAL A 189 43.44 -17.26 -20.18
N LEU A 190 42.92 -18.45 -20.45
CA LEU A 190 41.50 -18.73 -20.44
C LEU A 190 41.13 -19.41 -19.12
N MET A 191 40.21 -18.79 -18.39
CA MET A 191 39.66 -19.27 -17.12
C MET A 191 38.25 -19.82 -17.35
N GLY A 192 38.04 -21.10 -17.06
CA GLY A 192 36.75 -21.76 -17.23
C GLY A 192 36.07 -22.05 -15.90
N ILE A 193 34.75 -21.84 -15.84
CA ILE A 193 33.92 -22.12 -14.68
C ILE A 193 32.71 -22.96 -15.09
N ASP A 194 32.60 -24.16 -14.51
CA ASP A 194 31.41 -24.99 -14.64
C ASP A 194 30.38 -24.62 -13.58
N LEU A 195 29.30 -23.99 -14.02
CA LEU A 195 28.20 -23.53 -13.16
C LEU A 195 27.31 -24.66 -12.64
N ALA A 196 27.28 -25.81 -13.31
CA ALA A 196 26.49 -26.97 -12.90
C ALA A 196 27.21 -27.75 -11.79
N TYR A 197 28.51 -27.95 -11.96
CA TYR A 197 29.36 -28.73 -11.05
C TYR A 197 30.15 -27.90 -10.04
N ASN A 198 30.09 -26.56 -10.16
CA ASN A 198 30.82 -25.62 -9.31
C ASN A 198 32.35 -25.85 -9.33
N LEU A 199 32.88 -26.19 -10.51
CA LEU A 199 34.31 -26.43 -10.76
C LEU A 199 34.92 -25.24 -11.51
N HIS A 200 36.22 -25.00 -11.33
CA HIS A 200 36.95 -24.00 -12.09
C HIS A 200 38.36 -24.50 -12.42
N SER A 201 38.91 -24.05 -13.54
CA SER A 201 40.33 -24.22 -13.87
C SER A 201 40.74 -23.14 -14.88
N GLY A 202 42.01 -23.13 -15.24
CA GLY A 202 42.55 -22.23 -16.25
C GLY A 202 43.63 -22.91 -17.07
N PHE A 203 43.73 -22.53 -18.34
CA PHE A 203 44.81 -22.96 -19.22
C PHE A 203 45.31 -21.76 -20.02
N GLY A 204 46.63 -21.62 -20.07
CA GLY A 204 47.27 -20.54 -20.80
C GLY A 204 48.67 -20.26 -20.30
N ASN A 205 49.21 -19.14 -20.73
CA ASN A 205 50.54 -18.68 -20.41
C ASN A 205 50.62 -18.09 -19.00
N TRP A 206 51.74 -18.25 -18.28
CA TRP A 206 51.89 -17.70 -16.93
C TRP A 206 53.14 -16.86 -16.81
N PHE A 207 53.04 -15.70 -16.16
CA PHE A 207 54.20 -14.91 -15.71
C PHE A 207 54.39 -15.09 -14.19
N PRO A 208 55.60 -14.81 -13.65
CA PRO A 208 55.89 -14.99 -12.23
C PRO A 208 54.85 -14.32 -11.32
N GLY A 209 54.37 -15.05 -10.31
CA GLY A 209 53.39 -14.55 -9.33
C GLY A 209 51.91 -14.67 -9.74
N LEU A 210 51.59 -14.72 -11.04
CA LEU A 210 50.19 -14.76 -11.52
C LEU A 210 49.47 -16.04 -11.08
N LYS A 211 50.09 -17.21 -11.27
CA LYS A 211 49.44 -18.50 -11.02
C LYS A 211 49.01 -18.67 -9.55
N PRO A 212 49.87 -18.42 -8.54
CA PRO A 212 49.45 -18.42 -7.12
C PRO A 212 48.38 -17.37 -6.79
N LEU A 213 48.41 -16.19 -7.43
CA LEU A 213 47.37 -15.18 -7.26
C LEU A 213 46.03 -15.70 -7.77
N MET A 214 45.99 -16.21 -9.00
CA MET A 214 44.77 -16.74 -9.62
C MET A 214 44.18 -17.91 -8.82
N GLN A 215 45.00 -18.80 -8.29
CA GLN A 215 44.54 -19.88 -7.40
C GLN A 215 43.86 -19.33 -6.15
N ARG A 216 44.44 -18.34 -5.47
CA ARG A 216 43.84 -17.72 -4.27
C ARG A 216 42.57 -16.93 -4.62
N ALA A 217 42.62 -16.14 -5.69
CA ALA A 217 41.53 -15.30 -6.16
C ALA A 217 40.31 -16.13 -6.55
N MET A 218 40.48 -17.12 -7.43
CA MET A 218 39.37 -17.98 -7.88
C MET A 218 38.76 -18.79 -6.74
N ASN A 219 39.57 -19.30 -5.81
CA ASN A 219 39.05 -19.98 -4.63
C ASN A 219 38.19 -19.06 -3.74
N LYS A 220 38.55 -17.78 -3.65
CA LYS A 220 37.76 -16.78 -2.93
C LYS A 220 36.49 -16.40 -3.69
N ILE A 221 36.60 -16.06 -4.98
CA ILE A 221 35.47 -15.71 -5.86
C ILE A 221 34.43 -16.83 -5.88
N MET A 222 34.86 -18.07 -6.09
CA MET A 222 33.95 -19.22 -6.08
C MET A 222 33.22 -19.37 -4.75
N LYS A 223 33.78 -18.94 -3.61
CA LYS A 223 33.09 -19.01 -2.31
C LYS A 223 32.17 -17.82 -2.06
N SER A 224 32.63 -16.59 -2.32
CA SER A 224 31.97 -15.36 -1.85
C SER A 224 31.30 -14.52 -2.92
N ASN A 225 31.38 -14.88 -4.21
CA ASN A 225 30.77 -14.07 -5.27
C ASN A 225 29.22 -14.04 -5.14
N PRO A 226 28.59 -12.84 -5.09
CA PRO A 226 27.14 -12.71 -4.92
C PRO A 226 26.32 -13.31 -6.07
N ALA A 227 26.78 -13.21 -7.31
CA ALA A 227 26.06 -13.74 -8.47
C ALA A 227 26.04 -15.28 -8.46
N LEU A 228 27.16 -15.92 -8.08
CA LEU A 228 27.24 -17.36 -7.85
C LEU A 228 26.40 -17.81 -6.66
N TYR A 229 26.31 -17.00 -5.59
CA TYR A 229 25.41 -17.27 -4.47
C TYR A 229 23.94 -17.29 -4.92
N VAL A 230 23.50 -16.28 -5.67
CA VAL A 230 22.13 -16.22 -6.25
C VAL A 230 21.85 -17.44 -7.13
N LEU A 231 22.82 -17.88 -7.94
CA LEU A 231 22.69 -19.09 -8.75
C LEU A 231 22.46 -20.34 -7.87
N ARG A 232 23.28 -20.55 -6.85
CA ARG A 232 23.17 -21.68 -5.91
C ARG A 232 21.84 -21.67 -5.17
N GLU A 233 21.41 -20.52 -4.68
CA GLU A 233 20.11 -20.37 -4.01
C GLU A 233 18.93 -20.67 -4.92
N ARG A 234 18.98 -20.24 -6.19
CA ARG A 234 17.92 -20.57 -7.16
C ARG A 234 17.90 -22.07 -7.47
N ILE A 235 19.06 -22.72 -7.57
CA ILE A 235 19.16 -24.18 -7.73
C ILE A 235 18.58 -24.87 -6.50
N ARG A 236 18.97 -24.48 -5.27
CA ARG A 236 18.44 -25.02 -4.01
C ARG A 236 16.91 -24.86 -3.93
N LYS A 237 16.38 -23.66 -4.23
CA LYS A 237 14.93 -23.39 -4.30
C LYS A 237 14.23 -24.25 -5.36
N GLY A 238 14.83 -24.42 -6.53
CA GLY A 238 14.32 -25.29 -7.60
C GLY A 238 14.28 -26.77 -7.21
N LEU A 239 15.29 -27.22 -6.47
CA LEU A 239 15.40 -28.57 -5.92
C LEU A 239 14.64 -28.77 -4.60
N GLN A 240 14.15 -27.69 -3.99
CA GLN A 240 13.49 -27.68 -2.68
C GLN A 240 14.40 -28.19 -1.55
N LEU A 241 15.68 -27.83 -1.62
CA LEU A 241 16.66 -28.09 -0.56
C LEU A 241 16.67 -26.90 0.41
N TYR A 242 16.65 -27.20 1.70
CA TYR A 242 16.77 -26.19 2.76
C TYR A 242 17.98 -26.57 3.62
N SER A 243 18.92 -25.65 3.76
CA SER A 243 20.07 -25.76 4.66
C SER A 243 19.94 -24.72 5.77
N SER A 244 20.30 -25.10 7.00
CA SER A 244 20.43 -24.19 8.14
C SER A 244 21.75 -23.41 8.04
N GLU A 245 21.93 -22.62 6.97
CA GLU A 245 23.05 -21.68 6.90
C GLU A 245 22.77 -20.49 7.84
N PRO A 246 23.80 -19.92 8.49
CA PRO A 246 23.64 -18.73 9.31
C PRO A 246 23.29 -17.53 8.40
N THR A 247 22.00 -17.27 8.21
CA THR A 247 21.51 -16.07 7.54
C THR A 247 21.60 -14.89 8.50
N GLU A 248 21.83 -13.69 7.97
CA GLU A 248 21.69 -12.49 8.79
C GLU A 248 20.30 -12.42 9.44
N PRO A 249 20.22 -12.04 10.72
CA PRO A 249 18.95 -11.96 11.43
C PRO A 249 18.07 -10.90 10.78
N TYR A 250 16.79 -11.22 10.61
CA TYR A 250 15.79 -10.27 10.13
C TYR A 250 15.63 -9.14 11.14
N LEU A 251 15.08 -8.01 10.69
CA LEU A 251 14.67 -6.95 11.60
C LEU A 251 13.47 -7.44 12.43
N THR A 252 13.65 -7.42 13.75
CA THR A 252 12.70 -7.83 14.80
C THR A 252 12.61 -6.73 15.87
N SER A 253 11.77 -6.91 16.89
CA SER A 253 11.70 -5.96 18.02
C SER A 253 12.96 -5.96 18.90
N GLN A 254 13.80 -7.00 18.82
CA GLN A 254 15.02 -7.14 19.62
C GLN A 254 16.20 -6.35 19.06
N ASN A 255 16.39 -6.36 17.73
CA ASN A 255 17.47 -5.63 17.05
C ASN A 255 17.01 -4.29 16.44
N TYR A 256 15.82 -3.80 16.83
CA TYR A 256 15.24 -2.55 16.36
C TYR A 256 16.15 -1.32 16.56
N GLY A 257 17.01 -1.33 17.58
CA GLY A 257 17.96 -0.26 17.85
C GLY A 257 19.05 -0.08 16.76
N GLU A 258 19.36 -1.12 15.97
CA GLU A 258 20.39 -1.06 14.91
C GLU A 258 20.05 -0.02 13.82
N LEU A 259 18.76 0.29 13.65
CA LEU A 259 18.25 1.27 12.68
C LEU A 259 18.81 2.67 12.86
N PHE A 260 19.29 3.00 14.06
CA PHE A 260 19.76 4.34 14.43
C PHE A 260 21.28 4.43 14.58
N SER A 261 22.00 3.45 14.05
CA SER A 261 23.46 3.48 13.98
C SER A 261 23.97 4.57 13.00
N ASN A 262 25.29 4.77 12.99
CA ASN A 262 25.93 5.69 12.04
C ASN A 262 25.85 5.20 10.59
N GLN A 263 25.45 3.96 10.34
CA GLN A 263 25.26 3.44 9.00
C GLN A 263 23.99 4.00 8.36
N THR A 264 24.06 4.33 7.06
CA THR A 264 22.88 4.72 6.29
C THR A 264 22.06 3.48 5.98
N ILE A 265 20.84 3.42 6.53
CA ILE A 265 19.90 2.31 6.39
C ILE A 265 18.66 2.82 5.68
N TRP A 266 18.15 2.08 4.70
CA TRP A 266 16.89 2.40 4.02
C TRP A 266 15.87 1.28 4.15
N PHE A 267 14.63 1.64 4.43
CA PHE A 267 13.47 0.79 4.24
C PHE A 267 12.98 0.87 2.80
N VAL A 268 12.61 -0.26 2.22
CA VAL A 268 11.93 -0.33 0.92
C VAL A 268 10.58 -1.01 1.11
N ASP A 269 9.51 -0.26 0.88
CA ASP A 269 8.13 -0.79 0.86
C ASP A 269 7.53 -0.72 -0.54
N ASP A 270 7.14 -1.90 -1.04
CA ASP A 270 6.55 -2.08 -2.37
C ASP A 270 5.01 -2.28 -2.30
N THR A 271 4.39 -1.99 -1.15
CA THR A 271 2.96 -2.27 -0.92
C THR A 271 2.05 -1.45 -1.84
N ASN A 272 2.37 -0.18 -2.06
CA ASN A 272 1.57 0.74 -2.87
C ASN A 272 2.05 0.90 -4.31
N VAL A 273 2.94 0.02 -4.80
CA VAL A 273 3.52 0.14 -6.15
C VAL A 273 2.51 -0.24 -7.22
N TYR A 274 1.84 -1.38 -7.08
CA TYR A 274 0.81 -1.83 -8.01
C TYR A 274 -0.55 -1.85 -7.32
N ARG A 275 -1.37 -0.84 -7.65
CA ARG A 275 -2.69 -0.61 -7.07
C ARG A 275 -3.76 -0.74 -8.14
N VAL A 276 -4.92 -1.24 -7.77
CA VAL A 276 -6.05 -1.44 -8.68
C VAL A 276 -7.35 -0.95 -8.06
N THR A 277 -8.21 -0.36 -8.90
CA THR A 277 -9.63 -0.19 -8.58
C THR A 277 -10.41 -1.37 -9.15
N ILE A 278 -11.28 -1.95 -8.32
CA ILE A 278 -12.10 -3.09 -8.72
C ILE A 278 -13.45 -2.57 -9.20
N HIS A 279 -13.85 -2.97 -10.40
CA HIS A 279 -15.14 -2.66 -10.99
C HIS A 279 -15.87 -3.95 -11.34
N LYS A 280 -17.11 -4.10 -10.86
CA LYS A 280 -17.98 -5.22 -11.24
C LYS A 280 -18.58 -4.91 -12.62
N THR A 281 -18.40 -5.80 -13.59
CA THR A 281 -19.01 -5.70 -14.91
C THR A 281 -20.49 -6.03 -14.84
N PHE A 282 -21.23 -5.70 -15.90
CA PHE A 282 -22.66 -6.01 -16.03
C PHE A 282 -22.96 -7.51 -15.83
N GLU A 283 -22.09 -8.38 -16.36
CA GLU A 283 -22.15 -9.85 -16.21
C GLU A 283 -21.81 -10.37 -14.81
N GLY A 284 -21.48 -9.48 -13.87
CA GLY A 284 -21.12 -9.82 -12.50
C GLY A 284 -19.63 -10.15 -12.28
N ASN A 285 -18.80 -10.11 -13.31
CA ASN A 285 -17.36 -10.36 -13.20
C ASN A 285 -16.63 -9.18 -12.56
N LEU A 286 -15.62 -9.46 -11.72
CA LEU A 286 -14.76 -8.42 -11.14
C LEU A 286 -13.61 -8.12 -12.12
N THR A 287 -13.57 -6.91 -12.66
CA THR A 287 -12.47 -6.39 -13.47
C THR A 287 -11.63 -5.40 -12.67
N THR A 288 -10.34 -5.35 -12.94
CA THR A 288 -9.39 -4.47 -12.24
C THR A 288 -8.82 -3.45 -13.22
N LYS A 289 -8.82 -2.17 -12.82
CA LYS A 289 -8.12 -1.09 -13.53
C LYS A 289 -6.94 -0.63 -12.70
N PRO A 290 -5.72 -0.56 -13.25
CA PRO A 290 -4.57 -0.05 -12.51
C PRO A 290 -4.70 1.45 -12.24
N VAL A 291 -4.23 1.88 -11.08
CA VAL A 291 -4.08 3.30 -10.73
C VAL A 291 -2.62 3.61 -10.42
N ASN A 292 -2.27 4.89 -10.34
CA ASN A 292 -0.93 5.31 -9.96
C ASN A 292 -0.54 4.73 -8.59
N GLY A 293 0.70 4.28 -8.51
CA GLY A 293 1.32 3.76 -7.30
C GLY A 293 2.55 4.55 -6.92
N ALA A 294 3.19 4.15 -5.83
CA ALA A 294 4.47 4.71 -5.43
C ALA A 294 5.34 3.66 -4.72
N ILE A 295 6.65 3.77 -4.93
CA ILE A 295 7.67 3.08 -4.15
C ILE A 295 8.03 3.99 -2.98
N PHE A 296 8.06 3.42 -1.78
CA PHE A 296 8.42 4.13 -0.56
C PHE A 296 9.82 3.69 -0.14
N ILE A 297 10.80 4.60 -0.22
CA ILE A 297 12.19 4.37 0.22
C ILE A 297 12.51 5.36 1.34
N PHE A 298 12.81 4.87 2.54
CA PHE A 298 12.82 5.72 3.72
C PHE A 298 14.04 5.50 4.62
N ASN A 299 14.69 6.58 5.02
CA ASN A 299 15.79 6.58 5.99
C ASN A 299 15.24 6.85 7.41
N PRO A 300 15.25 5.86 8.33
CA PRO A 300 14.68 6.02 9.67
C PRO A 300 15.50 6.94 10.58
N ARG A 301 16.77 7.20 10.27
CA ARG A 301 17.60 8.09 11.08
C ARG A 301 17.33 9.57 10.74
N THR A 302 17.29 9.90 9.46
CA THR A 302 17.16 11.29 9.00
C THR A 302 15.72 11.71 8.74
N GLY A 303 14.79 10.76 8.56
CA GLY A 303 13.42 11.04 8.15
C GLY A 303 13.28 11.24 6.64
N GLN A 304 14.36 11.14 5.87
CA GLN A 304 14.33 11.36 4.43
C GLN A 304 13.54 10.25 3.72
N LEU A 305 12.56 10.66 2.93
CA LEU A 305 11.72 9.81 2.10
C LEU A 305 12.01 10.11 0.63
N PHE A 306 12.42 9.09 -0.11
CA PHE A 306 12.42 9.07 -1.57
C PHE A 306 11.14 8.37 -2.02
N LEU A 307 10.18 9.15 -2.51
CA LEU A 307 8.90 8.66 -2.99
C LEU A 307 8.92 8.64 -4.52
N LYS A 308 9.05 7.45 -5.10
CA LYS A 308 9.04 7.27 -6.57
C LYS A 308 7.63 6.96 -7.03
N ILE A 309 7.01 7.88 -7.76
CA ILE A 309 5.69 7.70 -8.33
C ILE A 309 5.79 6.79 -9.56
N ILE A 310 4.95 5.76 -9.59
CA ILE A 310 4.82 4.81 -10.69
C ILE A 310 3.50 5.07 -11.40
N HIS A 311 3.59 5.68 -12.58
CA HIS A 311 2.44 6.00 -13.41
C HIS A 311 1.84 4.75 -14.08
N THR A 312 0.53 4.80 -14.37
CA THR A 312 -0.20 3.68 -15.01
C THR A 312 0.38 3.21 -16.36
N SER A 313 1.10 4.09 -17.08
CA SER A 313 1.77 3.75 -18.35
C SER A 313 2.79 2.62 -18.22
N VAL A 314 3.40 2.43 -17.05
CA VAL A 314 4.36 1.34 -16.79
C VAL A 314 3.69 -0.04 -16.90
N TRP A 315 2.38 -0.11 -16.66
CA TRP A 315 1.60 -1.35 -16.71
C TRP A 315 1.02 -1.65 -18.09
N ALA A 316 1.07 -0.69 -19.02
CA ALA A 316 0.45 -0.80 -20.33
C ALA A 316 1.11 -1.92 -21.16
N GLY A 317 0.29 -2.82 -21.72
CA GLY A 317 0.75 -3.95 -22.54
C GLY A 317 1.42 -5.10 -21.76
N GLN A 318 1.54 -4.99 -20.44
CA GLN A 318 2.22 -5.97 -19.60
C GLN A 318 1.24 -6.97 -18.97
N LYS A 319 1.72 -8.20 -18.72
CA LYS A 319 0.98 -9.26 -17.99
C LYS A 319 1.72 -9.63 -16.71
N ARG A 320 1.02 -10.25 -15.75
CA ARG A 320 1.57 -10.65 -14.43
C ARG A 320 2.13 -9.47 -13.63
N LEU A 321 1.34 -8.40 -13.56
CA LEU A 321 1.72 -7.10 -13.01
C LEU A 321 2.20 -7.15 -11.55
N THR A 322 1.68 -8.06 -10.72
CA THR A 322 2.14 -8.24 -9.33
C THR A 322 3.61 -8.68 -9.25
N GLN A 323 4.07 -9.50 -10.20
CA GLN A 323 5.48 -9.87 -10.26
C GLN A 323 6.29 -8.70 -10.81
N LEU A 324 5.83 -8.09 -11.90
CA LEU A 324 6.49 -6.94 -12.52
C LEU A 324 6.71 -5.79 -11.54
N ALA A 325 5.74 -5.51 -10.66
CA ALA A 325 5.84 -4.47 -9.64
C ALA A 325 7.07 -4.63 -8.74
N LYS A 326 7.39 -5.86 -8.33
CA LYS A 326 8.55 -6.17 -7.48
C LYS A 326 9.87 -5.94 -8.21
N TRP A 327 9.95 -6.40 -9.46
CA TRP A 327 11.12 -6.22 -10.30
C TRP A 327 11.34 -4.74 -10.64
N LYS A 328 10.27 -4.02 -10.98
CA LYS A 328 10.33 -2.59 -11.25
C LYS A 328 10.75 -1.81 -9.99
N THR A 329 10.27 -2.23 -8.82
CA THR A 329 10.71 -1.63 -7.55
C THR A 329 12.21 -1.80 -7.34
N ALA A 330 12.73 -3.02 -7.50
CA ALA A 330 14.17 -3.27 -7.34
C ALA A 330 15.02 -2.54 -8.39
N GLU A 331 14.53 -2.41 -9.62
CA GLU A 331 15.17 -1.62 -10.68
C GLU A 331 15.28 -0.14 -10.30
N GLU A 332 14.18 0.48 -9.87
CA GLU A 332 14.15 1.89 -9.46
C GLU A 332 14.99 2.15 -8.19
N VAL A 333 15.00 1.21 -7.23
CA VAL A 333 15.88 1.28 -6.05
C VAL A 333 17.35 1.24 -6.48
N ALA A 334 17.73 0.32 -7.37
CA ALA A 334 19.11 0.24 -7.87
C ALA A 334 19.49 1.49 -8.68
N ALA A 335 18.57 2.04 -9.47
CA ALA A 335 18.79 3.30 -10.19
C ALA A 335 19.00 4.48 -9.25
N LEU A 336 18.23 4.56 -8.16
CA LEU A 336 18.41 5.59 -7.13
C LEU A 336 19.79 5.47 -6.47
N ILE A 337 20.22 4.26 -6.10
CA ILE A 337 21.54 4.04 -5.49
C ILE A 337 22.67 4.45 -6.46
N ARG A 338 22.55 4.13 -7.76
CA ARG A 338 23.52 4.58 -8.79
C ARG A 338 23.56 6.10 -8.95
N SER A 339 22.48 6.81 -8.66
CA SER A 339 22.42 8.27 -8.77
C SER A 339 23.06 8.99 -7.59
N LEU A 340 23.32 8.30 -6.48
CA LEU A 340 23.91 8.88 -5.28
C LEU A 340 25.44 8.68 -5.24
N PRO A 341 26.18 9.67 -4.69
CA PRO A 341 27.60 9.50 -4.35
C PRO A 341 27.82 8.32 -3.39
N VAL A 342 29.01 7.70 -3.44
CA VAL A 342 29.34 6.49 -2.67
C VAL A 342 29.21 6.71 -1.15
N GLU A 343 29.40 7.94 -0.70
CA GLU A 343 29.28 8.37 0.70
C GLU A 343 27.82 8.35 1.20
N GLU A 344 26.86 8.63 0.31
CA GLU A 344 25.43 8.67 0.62
C GLU A 344 24.73 7.33 0.38
N GLN A 345 25.40 6.39 -0.29
CA GLN A 345 24.85 5.06 -0.57
C GLN A 345 24.52 4.30 0.73
N PRO A 346 23.37 3.60 0.79
CA PRO A 346 23.00 2.84 1.97
C PRO A 346 23.96 1.68 2.17
N LYS A 347 24.34 1.41 3.42
CA LYS A 347 25.08 0.19 3.79
C LYS A 347 24.12 -0.98 4.01
N GLN A 348 22.88 -0.71 4.39
CA GLN A 348 21.85 -1.75 4.56
C GLN A 348 20.51 -1.33 3.94
N LEU A 349 19.85 -2.27 3.27
CA LEU A 349 18.50 -2.16 2.75
C LEU A 349 17.59 -3.16 3.47
N ILE A 350 16.48 -2.67 4.02
CA ILE A 350 15.50 -3.49 4.71
C ILE A 350 14.22 -3.56 3.87
N ALA A 351 13.93 -4.74 3.34
CA ALA A 351 12.70 -5.01 2.62
C ALA A 351 11.56 -5.35 3.60
N THR A 352 10.46 -4.60 3.54
CA THR A 352 9.27 -4.86 4.38
C THR A 352 8.60 -6.20 4.02
N ARG A 353 8.70 -6.64 2.76
CA ARG A 353 8.07 -7.87 2.28
C ARG A 353 9.11 -8.84 1.73
N LYS A 354 9.05 -10.10 2.16
CA LYS A 354 9.96 -11.19 1.72
C LYS A 354 10.06 -11.35 0.20
N GLY A 355 8.99 -11.00 -0.52
CA GLY A 355 8.96 -11.08 -1.99
C GLY A 355 9.91 -10.11 -2.72
N MET A 356 10.46 -9.11 -2.01
CA MET A 356 11.39 -8.12 -2.55
C MET A 356 12.86 -8.50 -2.42
N LEU A 357 13.20 -9.50 -1.59
CA LEU A 357 14.59 -9.95 -1.39
C LEU A 357 15.20 -10.45 -2.69
N ASP A 358 14.56 -11.44 -3.34
CA ASP A 358 15.08 -12.01 -4.60
C ASP A 358 15.31 -10.95 -5.70
N PRO A 359 14.38 -10.00 -6.00
CA PRO A 359 14.64 -8.96 -6.99
C PRO A 359 15.75 -7.99 -6.58
N LEU A 360 15.83 -7.58 -5.31
CA LEU A 360 16.87 -6.66 -4.84
C LEU A 360 18.26 -7.30 -4.95
N GLU A 361 18.43 -8.55 -4.50
CA GLU A 361 19.70 -9.28 -4.62
C GLU A 361 20.21 -9.32 -6.07
N VAL A 362 19.29 -9.47 -7.02
CA VAL A 362 19.64 -9.57 -8.45
C VAL A 362 19.98 -8.21 -9.06
N HIS A 363 19.29 -7.15 -8.67
CA HIS A 363 19.54 -5.80 -9.20
C HIS A 363 20.71 -5.09 -8.53
N LEU A 364 21.11 -5.53 -7.33
CA LEU A 364 22.20 -4.96 -6.54
C LEU A 364 23.49 -5.79 -6.60
N LEU A 365 23.64 -6.68 -7.58
CA LEU A 365 24.91 -7.42 -7.80
C LEU A 365 26.10 -6.49 -8.07
N ASP A 366 25.85 -5.30 -8.62
CA ASP A 366 26.86 -4.26 -8.83
C ASP A 366 27.32 -3.61 -7.51
N PHE A 367 26.61 -3.85 -6.40
CA PHE A 367 26.83 -3.24 -5.09
C PHE A 367 27.05 -4.30 -3.99
N PRO A 368 28.19 -5.02 -4.01
CA PRO A 368 28.43 -6.14 -3.10
C PRO A 368 28.50 -5.75 -1.62
N ASN A 369 28.74 -4.46 -1.33
CA ASN A 369 28.87 -3.94 0.03
C ASN A 369 27.51 -3.58 0.69
N ILE A 370 26.41 -3.64 -0.06
CA ILE A 370 25.08 -3.31 0.46
C ILE A 370 24.41 -4.59 0.98
N VAL A 371 24.11 -4.59 2.27
CA VAL A 371 23.47 -5.70 2.95
C VAL A 371 21.95 -5.65 2.74
N ILE A 372 21.34 -6.76 2.32
CA ILE A 372 19.89 -6.85 2.08
C ILE A 372 19.26 -7.70 3.19
N LYS A 373 18.44 -7.07 4.04
CA LYS A 373 17.73 -7.73 5.15
C LYS A 373 16.22 -7.76 4.92
N GLY A 374 15.59 -8.82 5.40
CA GLY A 374 14.14 -8.89 5.57
C GLY A 374 13.69 -8.29 6.90
N SER A 375 12.41 -7.91 6.99
CA SER A 375 11.77 -7.57 8.26
C SER A 375 10.68 -8.58 8.61
N GLU A 376 10.59 -8.93 9.90
CA GLU A 376 9.44 -9.64 10.46
C GLU A 376 8.36 -8.67 10.98
N LEU A 377 8.72 -7.39 11.11
CA LEU A 377 7.81 -6.33 11.55
C LEU A 377 6.91 -5.91 10.37
N ASN A 378 5.60 -5.93 10.59
CA ASN A 378 4.65 -5.44 9.59
C ASN A 378 4.46 -3.92 9.74
N LEU A 379 5.44 -3.15 9.28
CA LEU A 379 5.44 -1.68 9.41
C LEU A 379 4.32 -1.04 8.55
N PRO A 380 3.63 0.02 9.04
CA PRO A 380 2.43 0.56 8.41
C PRO A 380 2.73 1.60 7.32
N PHE A 381 3.85 1.50 6.60
CA PHE A 381 4.25 2.49 5.59
C PHE A 381 3.21 2.65 4.47
N GLN A 382 2.42 1.61 4.20
CA GLN A 382 1.31 1.69 3.26
C GLN A 382 0.26 2.77 3.59
N ALA A 383 0.16 3.18 4.85
CA ALA A 383 -0.77 4.21 5.30
C ALA A 383 -0.41 5.61 4.79
N ILE A 384 0.77 5.81 4.21
CA ILE A 384 1.16 7.10 3.63
C ILE A 384 0.19 7.61 2.56
N MET A 385 -0.45 6.70 1.82
CA MET A 385 -1.47 7.05 0.82
C MET A 385 -2.72 7.71 1.41
N LYS A 386 -2.93 7.57 2.73
CA LYS A 386 -4.07 8.15 3.43
C LYS A 386 -3.82 9.61 3.87
N VAL A 387 -2.57 10.08 3.76
CA VAL A 387 -2.19 11.47 3.94
C VAL A 387 -2.49 12.22 2.63
N GLU A 388 -3.29 13.28 2.72
CA GLU A 388 -3.81 14.01 1.55
C GLU A 388 -2.70 14.54 0.63
N LYS A 389 -1.63 15.11 1.22
CA LYS A 389 -0.46 15.63 0.47
C LYS A 389 0.13 14.58 -0.48
N PHE A 390 0.31 13.35 -0.01
CA PHE A 390 0.85 12.25 -0.81
C PHE A 390 -0.21 11.63 -1.72
N GLY A 391 -1.42 11.40 -1.21
CA GLY A 391 -2.52 10.81 -1.96
C GLY A 391 -2.87 11.58 -3.21
N ASP A 392 -3.05 12.89 -3.08
CA ASP A 392 -3.39 13.77 -4.20
C ASP A 392 -2.25 13.90 -5.21
N MET A 393 -1.02 14.03 -4.73
CA MET A 393 0.16 14.13 -5.60
C MET A 393 0.33 12.89 -6.47
N ILE A 394 0.21 11.69 -5.86
CA ILE A 394 0.32 10.42 -6.60
C ILE A 394 -0.82 10.25 -7.61
N LEU A 395 -2.05 10.66 -7.26
CA LEU A 395 -3.21 10.57 -8.16
C LEU A 395 -3.15 11.57 -9.32
N LYS A 396 -2.60 12.78 -9.09
CA LYS A 396 -2.49 13.85 -10.11
C LYS A 396 -1.28 13.69 -11.03
N ALA A 397 -0.29 12.90 -10.65
CA ALA A 397 0.92 12.69 -11.44
C ALA A 397 0.61 12.11 -12.83
N THR A 398 1.13 12.77 -13.87
CA THR A 398 0.97 12.38 -15.28
C THR A 398 2.14 11.55 -15.81
N GLN A 399 3.27 11.54 -15.10
CA GLN A 399 4.49 10.82 -15.47
C GLN A 399 5.21 10.24 -14.24
N PRO A 400 6.11 9.25 -14.41
CA PRO A 400 6.91 8.73 -13.31
C PRO A 400 7.92 9.76 -12.81
N GLU A 401 7.82 10.18 -11.56
CA GLU A 401 8.69 11.20 -10.95
C GLU A 401 9.20 10.77 -9.58
N MET A 402 10.40 11.23 -9.20
CA MET A 402 10.97 11.01 -7.87
C MET A 402 10.75 12.29 -7.06
N VAL A 403 10.14 12.16 -5.88
CA VAL A 403 9.89 13.30 -4.99
C VAL A 403 10.54 13.06 -3.63
N LEU A 404 11.26 14.06 -3.14
CA LEU A 404 11.94 14.02 -1.85
C LEU A 404 11.08 14.68 -0.77
N PHE A 405 10.97 14.02 0.37
CA PHE A 405 10.31 14.56 1.56
C PHE A 405 11.13 14.28 2.83
N ASN A 406 10.85 15.03 3.88
CA ASN A 406 11.29 14.69 5.23
C ASN A 406 10.06 14.34 6.08
N MET A 407 9.90 13.07 6.45
CA MET A 407 8.76 12.58 7.23
C MET A 407 8.77 13.06 8.68
N TYR A 408 9.89 13.58 9.17
CA TYR A 408 10.02 14.12 10.52
C TYR A 408 9.82 15.63 10.58
N ASP A 409 9.63 16.31 9.44
CA ASP A 409 9.57 17.77 9.37
C ASP A 409 10.76 18.41 10.14
N ASP A 410 10.52 19.00 11.30
CA ASP A 410 11.51 19.63 12.18
C ASP A 410 11.70 18.93 13.54
N TRP A 411 11.12 17.75 13.75
CA TRP A 411 11.15 17.04 15.04
C TRP A 411 12.56 16.72 15.54
N LEU A 412 13.53 16.52 14.64
CA LEU A 412 14.92 16.22 15.01
C LEU A 412 15.62 17.38 15.75
N LYS A 413 14.99 18.57 15.84
CA LYS A 413 15.48 19.68 16.66
C LYS A 413 15.20 19.47 18.15
N SER A 414 14.06 18.87 18.52
CA SER A 414 13.65 18.67 19.92
C SER A 414 13.77 17.22 20.39
N ILE A 415 13.65 16.24 19.49
CA ILE A 415 13.67 14.81 19.85
C ILE A 415 14.68 13.99 19.05
N SER A 416 15.09 12.85 19.61
CA SER A 416 16.01 11.91 18.94
C SER A 416 15.36 11.24 17.73
N SER A 417 16.18 10.74 16.79
CA SER A 417 15.71 9.94 15.64
C SER A 417 14.90 8.71 16.06
N TYR A 418 15.27 8.08 17.18
CA TYR A 418 14.54 6.93 17.73
C TYR A 418 13.10 7.30 18.11
N THR A 419 12.95 8.42 18.82
CA THR A 419 11.64 8.94 19.23
C THR A 419 10.84 9.42 18.03
N ALA A 420 11.48 10.13 17.09
CA ALA A 420 10.84 10.61 15.86
C ALA A 420 10.30 9.46 15.00
N PHE A 421 11.08 8.39 14.84
CA PHE A 421 10.62 7.19 14.13
C PHE A 421 9.45 6.52 14.84
N SER A 422 9.50 6.43 16.18
CA SER A 422 8.41 5.84 16.98
C SER A 422 7.12 6.66 16.87
N ARG A 423 7.20 7.99 16.91
CA ARG A 423 6.09 8.92 16.65
C ARG A 423 5.51 8.68 15.24
N LEU A 424 6.36 8.60 14.22
CA LEU A 424 5.94 8.35 12.85
C LEU A 424 5.21 7.01 12.72
N LEU A 425 5.74 5.93 13.30
CA LEU A 425 5.07 4.62 13.27
C LEU A 425 3.72 4.65 13.96
N LEU A 426 3.61 5.35 15.09
CA LEU A 426 2.35 5.51 15.81
C LEU A 426 1.29 6.24 14.95
N LEU A 427 1.69 7.32 14.29
CA LEU A 427 0.84 8.09 13.36
C LEU A 427 0.36 7.22 12.20
N LEU A 428 1.29 6.56 11.52
CA LEU A 428 0.98 5.71 10.37
C LEU A 428 0.13 4.49 10.78
N ARG A 429 0.37 3.90 11.95
CA ARG A 429 -0.43 2.78 12.49
C ARG A 429 -1.84 3.23 12.82
N ALA A 430 -2.00 4.36 13.50
CA ALA A 430 -3.30 4.91 13.83
C ALA A 430 -4.10 5.24 12.55
N MET A 431 -3.47 5.86 11.55
CA MET A 431 -4.09 6.08 10.25
C MET A 431 -4.43 4.76 9.52
N HIS A 432 -3.62 3.72 9.68
CA HIS A 432 -3.92 2.40 9.11
C HIS A 432 -5.20 1.84 9.73
N VAL A 433 -5.34 1.92 11.05
CA VAL A 433 -6.49 1.44 11.84
C VAL A 433 -7.75 2.26 11.59
N ASN A 434 -7.71 3.58 11.84
CA ASN A 434 -8.86 4.46 11.70
C ASN A 434 -8.43 5.86 11.21
N THR A 435 -8.42 6.02 9.89
CA THR A 435 -8.01 7.26 9.22
C THR A 435 -8.78 8.48 9.73
N GLU A 436 -10.10 8.37 9.85
CA GLU A 436 -10.99 9.48 10.19
C GLU A 436 -10.68 10.02 11.60
N ARG A 437 -10.66 9.12 12.59
CA ARG A 437 -10.42 9.49 13.98
C ARG A 437 -9.01 10.02 14.18
N THR A 438 -8.01 9.45 13.50
CA THR A 438 -6.64 9.97 13.54
C THR A 438 -6.55 11.40 12.98
N LYS A 439 -7.21 11.70 11.86
CA LYS A 439 -7.22 13.06 11.31
C LYS A 439 -7.85 14.09 12.26
N VAL A 440 -8.92 13.70 12.95
CA VAL A 440 -9.54 14.54 13.99
C VAL A 440 -8.59 14.78 15.17
N ILE A 441 -7.90 13.73 15.64
CA ILE A 441 -6.91 13.85 16.73
C ILE A 441 -5.76 14.78 16.34
N LEU A 442 -5.31 14.75 15.08
CA LEU A 442 -4.21 15.58 14.59
C LEU A 442 -4.59 17.06 14.42
N LYS A 443 -5.88 17.39 14.29
CA LYS A 443 -6.36 18.76 14.13
C LYS A 443 -7.47 19.07 15.16
N PRO A 444 -7.13 19.15 16.46
CA PRO A 444 -8.12 19.37 17.51
C PRO A 444 -8.73 20.78 17.46
N ASN A 445 -7.94 21.79 17.04
CA ASN A 445 -8.31 23.20 17.04
C ASN A 445 -8.15 23.82 15.65
N LYS A 446 -8.89 24.89 15.36
CA LYS A 446 -8.73 25.66 14.10
C LYS A 446 -7.37 26.37 14.01
N SER A 447 -6.74 26.64 15.15
CA SER A 447 -5.43 27.29 15.24
C SER A 447 -4.28 26.38 14.84
N THR A 448 -4.46 25.05 14.83
CA THR A 448 -3.37 24.14 14.44
C THR A 448 -3.20 24.13 12.93
N VAL A 449 -2.16 24.83 12.49
CA VAL A 449 -1.80 24.94 11.07
C VAL A 449 -0.71 23.93 10.72
N THR A 450 -0.79 23.39 9.51
CA THR A 450 0.30 22.64 8.90
C THR A 450 1.03 23.58 7.96
N GLN A 451 2.33 23.77 8.16
CA GLN A 451 3.13 24.60 7.27
C GLN A 451 3.19 24.01 5.86
N GLN A 452 3.32 24.84 4.82
CA GLN A 452 3.26 24.38 3.43
C GLN A 452 4.35 23.33 3.09
N HIS A 453 5.54 23.49 3.67
CA HIS A 453 6.65 22.55 3.48
C HIS A 453 6.59 21.34 4.43
N HIS A 454 5.79 21.39 5.50
CA HIS A 454 5.61 20.29 6.43
C HIS A 454 4.55 19.28 5.97
N ILE A 455 4.58 18.09 6.57
CA ILE A 455 3.59 17.03 6.37
C ILE A 455 2.62 17.01 7.55
N TRP A 456 3.13 17.16 8.76
CA TRP A 456 2.36 17.05 10.00
C TRP A 456 1.99 18.43 10.56
N PRO A 457 0.91 18.53 11.35
CA PRO A 457 0.57 19.77 12.06
C PRO A 457 1.73 20.25 12.94
N THR A 458 1.94 21.55 12.99
CA THR A 458 2.92 22.15 13.92
C THR A 458 2.30 22.19 15.31
N LEU A 459 2.84 21.37 16.20
CA LEU A 459 2.41 21.23 17.61
C LEU A 459 3.62 21.40 18.53
N THR A 460 3.38 21.82 19.76
CA THR A 460 4.40 21.85 20.82
C THR A 460 4.73 20.43 21.30
N ASP A 461 5.86 20.24 21.99
CA ASP A 461 6.23 18.92 22.51
C ASP A 461 5.21 18.36 23.52
N GLU A 462 4.56 19.23 24.32
CA GLU A 462 3.49 18.84 25.24
C GLU A 462 2.22 18.39 24.52
N GLU A 463 1.82 19.11 23.48
CA GLU A 463 0.69 18.73 22.62
C GLU A 463 0.96 17.40 21.90
N TRP A 464 2.19 17.19 21.43
CA TRP A 464 2.60 15.91 20.83
C TRP A 464 2.47 14.76 21.80
N ILE A 465 2.86 14.90 23.07
CA ILE A 465 2.69 13.85 24.08
C ILE A 465 1.20 13.48 24.23
N HIS A 466 0.31 14.47 24.31
CA HIS A 466 -1.13 14.22 24.43
C HIS A 466 -1.69 13.49 23.19
N VAL A 467 -1.29 13.94 22.00
CA VAL A 467 -1.67 13.29 20.72
C VAL A 467 -1.15 11.85 20.67
N GLU A 468 0.11 11.61 21.03
CA GLU A 468 0.71 10.27 21.02
C GLU A 468 -0.04 9.31 21.95
N VAL A 469 -0.36 9.73 23.18
CA VAL A 469 -1.16 8.91 24.11
C VAL A 469 -2.51 8.55 23.49
N THR A 470 -3.20 9.54 22.92
CA THR A 470 -4.53 9.34 22.31
C THR A 470 -4.46 8.39 21.10
N LEU A 471 -3.42 8.49 20.28
CA LEU A 471 -3.21 7.60 19.13
C LEU A 471 -2.88 6.16 19.57
N LYS A 472 -2.07 6.01 20.61
CA LYS A 472 -1.78 4.70 21.22
C LYS A 472 -3.07 4.04 21.70
N ASP A 473 -3.89 4.78 22.46
CA ASP A 473 -5.15 4.25 23.00
C ASP A 473 -6.14 3.88 21.88
N LEU A 474 -6.16 4.64 20.79
CA LEU A 474 -6.95 4.31 19.59
C LEU A 474 -6.54 2.97 18.97
N ILE A 475 -5.23 2.73 18.81
CA ILE A 475 -4.70 1.49 18.24
C ILE A 475 -5.02 0.31 19.16
N LEU A 476 -4.80 0.47 20.45
CA LEU A 476 -5.04 -0.58 21.43
C LEU A 476 -6.53 -0.91 21.58
N ALA A 477 -7.41 0.08 21.54
CA ALA A 477 -8.85 -0.13 21.58
C ALA A 477 -9.35 -0.92 20.37
N ASP A 478 -8.82 -0.66 19.17
CA ASP A 478 -9.15 -1.45 17.97
C ASP A 478 -8.63 -2.89 18.08
N TYR A 479 -7.40 -3.07 18.57
CA TYR A 479 -6.83 -4.40 18.82
C TYR A 479 -7.67 -5.19 19.84
N GLY A 480 -8.01 -4.57 20.97
CA GLY A 480 -8.83 -5.16 22.02
C GLY A 480 -10.22 -5.55 21.51
N LYS A 481 -10.85 -4.70 20.70
CA LYS A 481 -12.16 -5.00 20.08
C LYS A 481 -12.09 -6.13 19.06
N LYS A 482 -11.05 -6.20 18.23
CA LYS A 482 -10.91 -7.25 17.20
C LYS A 482 -10.59 -8.61 17.80
N ASN A 483 -9.77 -8.64 18.85
CA ASN A 483 -9.31 -9.89 19.47
C ASN A 483 -10.08 -10.25 20.74
N ASN A 484 -11.07 -9.43 21.16
CA ASN A 484 -11.80 -9.56 22.42
C ASN A 484 -10.86 -9.66 23.63
N VAL A 485 -9.89 -8.75 23.71
CA VAL A 485 -8.89 -8.68 24.80
C VAL A 485 -9.04 -7.37 25.56
N ASN A 486 -9.02 -7.45 26.90
CA ASN A 486 -8.95 -6.25 27.72
C ASN A 486 -7.56 -5.60 27.61
N VAL A 487 -7.53 -4.35 27.14
CA VAL A 487 -6.30 -3.59 26.87
C VAL A 487 -5.46 -3.42 28.14
N ALA A 488 -6.08 -3.35 29.32
CA ALA A 488 -5.38 -3.19 30.60
C ALA A 488 -4.50 -4.39 30.97
N SER A 489 -4.77 -5.58 30.42
CA SER A 489 -3.97 -6.78 30.68
C SER A 489 -2.69 -6.89 29.84
N LEU A 490 -2.45 -5.95 28.92
CA LEU A 490 -1.31 -5.98 28.01
C LEU A 490 -0.04 -5.45 28.69
N THR A 491 1.05 -6.18 28.53
CA THR A 491 2.40 -5.76 28.96
C THR A 491 2.98 -4.69 28.02
N GLN A 492 3.97 -3.93 28.48
CA GLN A 492 4.63 -2.92 27.64
C GLN A 492 5.32 -3.51 26.41
N SER A 493 5.86 -4.74 26.51
CA SER A 493 6.41 -5.46 25.36
C SER A 493 5.32 -5.82 24.34
N GLU A 494 4.15 -6.29 24.78
CA GLU A 494 3.03 -6.61 23.89
C GLU A 494 2.47 -5.35 23.23
N ILE A 495 2.35 -4.24 23.97
CA ILE A 495 1.94 -2.93 23.41
C ILE A 495 2.90 -2.50 22.31
N ARG A 496 4.22 -2.58 22.55
CA ARG A 496 5.23 -2.25 21.55
C ARG A 496 5.11 -3.15 20.32
N ASP A 497 4.98 -4.45 20.52
CA ASP A 497 4.89 -5.43 19.44
C ASP A 497 3.61 -5.25 18.60
N ILE A 498 2.47 -4.88 19.22
CA ILE A 498 1.23 -4.50 18.51
C ILE A 498 1.46 -3.26 17.64
N ILE A 499 2.13 -2.22 18.15
CA ILE A 499 2.41 -1.00 17.40
C ILE A 499 3.39 -1.28 16.25
N LEU A 500 4.38 -2.16 16.47
CA LEU A 500 5.31 -2.61 15.43
C LEU A 500 4.67 -3.61 14.43
N GLY A 501 3.49 -4.13 14.74
CA GLY A 501 2.69 -4.99 13.87
C GLY A 501 3.13 -6.45 13.87
N MET A 502 3.70 -6.93 14.98
CA MET A 502 3.98 -8.36 15.17
C MET A 502 2.68 -9.13 15.46
N GLU A 503 2.62 -10.38 15.00
CA GLU A 503 1.51 -11.28 15.34
C GLU A 503 1.71 -11.80 16.77
N ILE A 504 0.88 -11.36 17.71
CA ILE A 504 0.90 -11.80 19.10
C ILE A 504 -0.28 -12.72 19.34
N SER A 505 -0.05 -13.86 20.01
CA SER A 505 -1.12 -14.69 20.55
C SER A 505 -1.89 -13.90 21.60
N PRO A 506 -3.24 -13.85 21.56
CA PRO A 506 -4.02 -13.23 22.62
C PRO A 506 -3.62 -13.77 24.00
N PRO A 507 -3.48 -12.92 25.03
CA PRO A 507 -3.14 -13.37 26.37
C PRO A 507 -4.17 -14.39 26.88
N SER A 508 -3.70 -15.41 27.61
CA SER A 508 -4.57 -16.48 28.11
C SER A 508 -5.62 -15.96 29.10
N ILE A 509 -6.80 -16.59 29.11
CA ILE A 509 -7.94 -16.22 29.97
C ILE A 509 -7.54 -16.19 31.45
N GLN A 510 -6.64 -17.09 31.87
CA GLN A 510 -6.10 -17.12 33.23
C GLN A 510 -5.33 -15.85 33.60
N ARG A 511 -4.54 -15.27 32.68
CA ARG A 511 -3.83 -14.01 32.88
C ARG A 511 -4.79 -12.82 32.95
N GLN A 512 -5.86 -12.84 32.15
CA GLN A 512 -6.88 -11.81 32.17
C GLN A 512 -7.59 -11.77 33.53
N GLN A 513 -7.94 -12.93 34.10
CA GLN A 513 -8.55 -13.03 35.43
C GLN A 513 -7.61 -12.53 36.54
N ILE A 514 -6.31 -12.83 36.48
CA ILE A 514 -5.33 -12.35 37.48
C ILE A 514 -5.19 -10.83 37.42
N ALA A 515 -5.12 -10.24 36.22
CA ALA A 515 -5.05 -8.79 36.06
C ALA A 515 -6.33 -8.09 36.56
N GLU A 516 -7.51 -8.67 36.32
CA GLU A 516 -8.79 -8.17 36.84
C GLU A 516 -8.85 -8.22 38.37
N ILE A 517 -8.36 -9.30 38.99
CA ILE A 517 -8.27 -9.45 40.45
C ILE A 517 -7.27 -8.43 41.03
N GLU A 518 -6.12 -8.19 40.40
CA GLU A 518 -5.16 -7.17 40.83
C GLU A 518 -5.73 -5.75 40.72
N THR A 519 -6.50 -5.44 39.67
CA THR A 519 -7.19 -4.15 39.55
C THR A 519 -8.26 -3.96 40.62
N GLN A 520 -9.05 -5.00 40.93
CA GLN A 520 -10.01 -4.96 42.03
C GLN A 520 -9.31 -4.77 43.40
N THR A 521 -8.14 -5.38 43.59
CA THR A 521 -7.36 -5.23 44.84
C THR A 521 -6.78 -3.81 44.99
N LYS A 522 -6.42 -3.14 43.87
CA LYS A 522 -5.96 -1.74 43.85
C LYS A 522 -7.11 -0.73 44.02
N GLU A 523 -8.29 -0.99 43.47
CA GLU A 523 -9.46 -0.12 43.68
C GLU A 523 -9.95 -0.14 45.14
N VAL A 524 -9.77 -1.25 45.85
CA VAL A 524 -10.07 -1.36 47.30
C VAL A 524 -9.13 -0.49 48.16
N SER A 525 -7.98 -0.04 47.65
CA SER A 525 -6.99 0.73 48.42
C SER A 525 -7.00 2.25 48.18
N GLN A 526 -7.85 2.78 47.29
CA GLN A 526 -7.99 4.24 47.07
C GLN A 526 -9.45 4.68 46.81
N VAL A 527 -10.35 4.47 47.78
CA VAL A 527 -11.62 5.21 47.82
C VAL A 527 -11.45 6.39 48.78
N THR A 528 -10.89 7.50 48.30
CA THR A 528 -10.97 8.79 49.01
C THR A 528 -12.21 9.53 48.51
N ALA A 529 -13.26 9.58 49.33
CA ALA A 529 -14.48 10.32 49.03
C ALA A 529 -14.15 11.82 48.86
N THR A 530 -14.52 12.42 47.73
CA THR A 530 -14.35 13.86 47.51
C THR A 530 -15.48 14.60 48.22
N THR A 531 -15.15 15.44 49.20
CA THR A 531 -16.11 16.28 49.92
C THR A 531 -16.18 17.67 49.28
N THR A 532 -17.38 18.10 48.91
CA THR A 532 -17.61 19.44 48.36
C THR A 532 -18.38 20.27 49.38
N ARG A 533 -17.84 21.43 49.78
CA ARG A 533 -18.51 22.39 50.67
C ARG A 533 -19.37 23.35 49.86
N SER A 534 -20.66 23.44 50.17
CA SER A 534 -21.56 24.45 49.59
C SER A 534 -22.45 25.05 50.68
N VAL A 535 -22.88 26.30 50.51
CA VAL A 535 -23.66 27.05 51.51
C VAL A 535 -25.07 27.26 50.97
N ASN A 536 -26.10 27.03 51.79
CA ASN A 536 -27.49 27.32 51.37
C ASN A 536 -27.81 28.82 51.54
N VAL A 537 -28.96 29.27 51.01
CA VAL A 537 -29.42 30.68 50.98
C VAL A 537 -29.52 31.35 52.37
N HIS A 538 -29.51 30.58 53.46
CA HIS A 538 -29.54 31.02 54.86
C HIS A 538 -28.19 30.95 55.60
N GLY A 539 -27.08 30.59 54.92
CA GLY A 539 -25.72 30.73 55.47
C GLY A 539 -25.15 29.53 56.23
N ASP A 540 -25.85 28.39 56.28
CA ASP A 540 -25.32 27.16 56.90
C ASP A 540 -24.44 26.36 55.94
N GLU A 541 -23.27 25.90 56.43
CA GLU A 541 -22.32 25.09 55.66
C GLU A 541 -22.81 23.64 55.47
N MET A 542 -23.04 23.21 54.21
CA MET A 542 -23.27 21.81 53.85
C MET A 542 -21.99 21.16 53.32
N ILE A 543 -21.65 20.00 53.86
CA ILE A 543 -20.56 19.14 53.38
C ILE A 543 -21.19 17.93 52.69
N VAL A 544 -21.09 17.84 51.37
CA VAL A 544 -21.60 16.71 50.58
C VAL A 544 -20.42 15.82 50.18
N ALA A 545 -20.46 14.56 50.61
CA ALA A 545 -19.45 13.56 50.27
C ALA A 545 -19.99 12.66 49.14
N THR A 546 -19.42 12.78 47.94
CA THR A 546 -19.85 11.99 46.78
C THR A 546 -19.00 10.73 46.67
N GLN A 547 -19.62 9.55 46.76
CA GLN A 547 -18.93 8.25 46.77
C GLN A 547 -19.03 7.48 45.44
N SER A 548 -19.83 7.95 44.46
CA SER A 548 -20.00 7.26 43.17
C SER A 548 -19.42 8.06 42.00
N PRO A 549 -18.69 7.42 41.06
CA PRO A 549 -18.24 8.06 39.82
C PRO A 549 -19.40 8.45 38.89
N HIS A 550 -20.60 7.87 39.11
CA HIS A 550 -21.75 8.06 38.24
C HIS A 550 -22.38 9.46 38.40
N GLU A 551 -22.28 10.04 39.59
CA GLU A 551 -22.78 11.39 39.91
C GLU A 551 -21.78 12.50 39.55
N GLN A 552 -20.52 12.16 39.23
CA GLN A 552 -19.50 13.11 38.75
C GLN A 552 -19.57 13.35 37.23
N GLN A 553 -20.41 12.62 36.49
CA GLN A 553 -20.64 12.95 35.08
C GLN A 553 -21.45 14.24 34.98
N VAL A 554 -20.75 15.34 34.71
CA VAL A 554 -21.37 16.59 34.26
C VAL A 554 -22.10 16.29 32.95
N PHE A 555 -23.42 16.17 33.01
CA PHE A 555 -24.27 16.08 31.83
C PHE A 555 -24.19 17.41 31.06
N SER A 556 -23.31 17.48 30.06
CA SER A 556 -23.24 18.64 29.17
C SER A 556 -24.38 18.59 28.15
N SER A 557 -25.44 19.36 28.38
CA SER A 557 -26.62 19.41 27.51
C SER A 557 -26.39 20.08 26.14
N LYS A 558 -25.23 20.72 25.93
CA LYS A 558 -24.85 21.26 24.62
C LYS A 558 -24.23 20.16 23.76
N THR A 559 -25.00 19.64 22.81
CA THR A 559 -24.46 18.85 21.70
C THR A 559 -23.38 19.67 21.00
N ASP A 560 -22.11 19.30 21.15
CA ASP A 560 -20.99 20.03 20.54
C ASP A 560 -21.06 19.88 19.01
N TRP A 561 -21.63 20.91 18.37
CA TRP A 561 -21.77 20.97 16.93
C TRP A 561 -20.43 21.20 16.23
N ARG A 562 -19.40 21.69 16.93
CA ARG A 562 -18.08 22.01 16.34
C ARG A 562 -17.32 20.75 16.00
N VAL A 563 -17.26 19.78 16.93
CA VAL A 563 -16.65 18.47 16.69
C VAL A 563 -17.31 17.75 15.51
N ARG A 564 -18.65 17.85 15.42
CA ARG A 564 -19.41 17.27 14.30
C ARG A 564 -19.15 18.00 12.98
N ALA A 565 -19.04 19.32 12.99
CA ALA A 565 -18.70 20.10 11.79
C ALA A 565 -17.32 19.73 11.24
N ILE A 566 -16.32 19.53 12.10
CA ILE A 566 -14.98 19.06 11.70
C ILE A 566 -15.06 17.65 11.11
N SER A 567 -15.84 16.77 11.74
CA SER A 567 -16.02 15.39 11.26
C SER A 567 -16.81 15.31 9.94
N ALA A 568 -17.74 16.23 9.70
CA ALA A 568 -18.49 16.31 8.45
C ALA A 568 -17.59 16.71 7.27
N ALA A 569 -16.54 17.50 7.49
CA ALA A 569 -15.59 17.90 6.44
C ALA A 569 -14.85 16.70 5.79
N SER A 570 -14.74 15.57 6.51
CA SER A 570 -14.09 14.37 6.01
C SER A 570 -15.05 13.40 5.28
N LEU A 571 -16.35 13.71 5.16
CA LEU A 571 -17.34 12.86 4.47
C LEU A 571 -16.98 12.54 3.02
N HIS A 572 -16.24 13.42 2.34
CA HIS A 572 -15.77 13.20 0.98
C HIS A 572 -14.92 11.91 0.85
N LEU A 573 -14.19 11.50 1.89
CA LEU A 573 -13.36 10.29 1.88
C LEU A 573 -14.19 9.01 1.77
N ARG A 574 -15.41 9.01 2.32
CA ARG A 574 -16.32 7.85 2.25
C ARG A 574 -16.87 7.62 0.84
N THR A 575 -16.85 8.65 -0.02
CA THR A 575 -17.32 8.55 -1.41
C THR A 575 -16.41 7.68 -2.30
N HIS A 576 -15.22 7.33 -1.84
CA HIS A 576 -14.32 6.38 -2.54
C HIS A 576 -14.80 4.93 -2.43
N HIS A 577 -15.51 4.59 -1.36
CA HIS A 577 -15.98 3.24 -1.08
C HIS A 577 -17.51 3.25 -0.95
N ILE A 578 -18.18 3.08 -2.09
CA ILE A 578 -19.65 3.03 -2.15
C ILE A 578 -20.07 1.60 -2.47
N TYR A 579 -20.87 1.03 -1.58
CA TYR A 579 -21.51 -0.27 -1.76
C TYR A 579 -22.96 -0.04 -2.16
N VAL A 580 -23.42 -0.75 -3.19
CA VAL A 580 -24.82 -0.73 -3.62
C VAL A 580 -25.41 -2.09 -3.31
N ASN A 581 -26.40 -2.13 -2.42
CA ASN A 581 -27.08 -3.34 -2.01
C ASN A 581 -28.32 -3.52 -2.90
N SER A 582 -28.15 -4.25 -4.00
CA SER A 582 -29.20 -4.55 -4.97
C SER A 582 -29.61 -6.02 -4.88
N ASP A 583 -30.90 -6.29 -5.03
CA ASP A 583 -31.43 -7.65 -5.19
C ASP A 583 -31.22 -8.19 -6.63
N ASP A 584 -31.44 -9.48 -6.84
CA ASP A 584 -31.33 -10.13 -8.16
C ASP A 584 -32.31 -9.52 -9.18
N ILE A 585 -31.92 -9.52 -10.47
CA ILE A 585 -32.67 -8.88 -11.56
C ILE A 585 -34.04 -9.55 -11.71
N LYS A 586 -35.12 -8.80 -11.47
CA LYS A 586 -36.50 -9.21 -11.78
C LYS A 586 -36.89 -8.64 -13.15
N GLU A 587 -37.34 -9.48 -14.08
CA GLU A 587 -37.73 -9.09 -15.46
C GLU A 587 -38.86 -8.05 -15.54
N THR A 588 -39.63 -7.88 -14.47
CA THR A 588 -40.81 -7.00 -14.41
C THR A 588 -40.60 -5.71 -13.61
N GLY A 589 -39.43 -5.53 -12.97
CA GLY A 589 -39.14 -4.37 -12.12
C GLY A 589 -38.44 -3.22 -12.85
N HIS A 590 -38.60 -1.99 -12.34
CA HIS A 590 -37.80 -0.86 -12.82
C HIS A 590 -36.38 -0.88 -12.26
N THR A 591 -35.41 -0.48 -13.08
CA THR A 591 -34.02 -0.28 -12.68
C THR A 591 -33.72 1.21 -12.53
N TYR A 592 -33.26 1.63 -11.36
CA TYR A 592 -32.98 3.04 -11.07
C TYR A 592 -31.50 3.36 -11.25
N VAL A 593 -31.18 4.41 -11.99
CA VAL A 593 -29.80 4.82 -12.27
C VAL A 593 -29.53 6.17 -11.63
N LEU A 594 -28.66 6.20 -10.62
CA LEU A 594 -28.25 7.43 -9.92
C LEU A 594 -26.87 7.90 -10.40
N PRO A 595 -26.76 9.14 -10.91
CA PRO A 595 -25.47 9.76 -11.21
C PRO A 595 -24.55 9.87 -10.00
N LYS A 596 -23.27 9.51 -10.16
CA LYS A 596 -22.31 9.62 -9.05
C LYS A 596 -22.04 11.05 -8.61
N ASN A 597 -22.17 12.05 -9.49
CA ASN A 597 -22.00 13.45 -9.11
C ASN A 597 -23.06 13.88 -8.08
N LEU A 598 -24.31 13.48 -8.28
CA LEU A 598 -25.42 13.70 -7.36
C LEU A 598 -25.17 13.02 -6.01
N LEU A 599 -24.83 11.73 -6.03
CA LEU A 599 -24.57 10.98 -4.80
C LEU A 599 -23.39 11.55 -4.00
N LYS A 600 -22.28 11.87 -4.66
CA LYS A 600 -21.10 12.44 -4.00
C LYS A 600 -21.43 13.75 -3.30
N LYS A 601 -22.11 14.67 -4.00
CA LYS A 601 -22.47 15.97 -3.41
C LYS A 601 -23.51 15.81 -2.30
N PHE A 602 -24.50 14.92 -2.45
CA PHE A 602 -25.47 14.59 -1.39
C PHE A 602 -24.79 14.10 -0.11
N ILE A 603 -23.79 13.20 -0.23
CA ILE A 603 -23.00 12.73 0.92
C ILE A 603 -22.19 13.88 1.53
N CYS A 604 -21.52 14.70 0.72
CA CYS A 604 -20.66 15.79 1.23
C CYS A 604 -21.44 16.89 1.96
N VAL A 605 -22.72 17.12 1.64
CA VAL A 605 -23.53 18.16 2.31
C VAL A 605 -24.25 17.66 3.56
N SER A 606 -24.13 16.37 3.88
CA SER A 606 -24.84 15.72 5.01
C SER A 606 -24.14 15.85 6.36
N ASP A 607 -24.77 15.35 7.42
CA ASP A 607 -24.16 15.14 8.74
C ASP A 607 -24.03 13.64 9.04
N LEU A 608 -23.05 13.27 9.86
CA LEU A 608 -22.80 11.88 10.24
C LEU A 608 -23.88 11.29 11.16
N ARG A 609 -24.63 12.13 11.87
CA ARG A 609 -25.60 11.70 12.88
C ARG A 609 -27.03 12.11 12.55
N THR A 610 -27.22 13.35 12.12
CA THR A 610 -28.52 13.91 11.75
C THR A 610 -28.87 13.53 10.32
N GLN A 611 -30.04 12.92 10.13
CA GLN A 611 -30.53 12.54 8.80
C GLN A 611 -30.91 13.76 7.98
N ILE A 612 -30.62 13.71 6.68
CA ILE A 612 -31.08 14.68 5.68
C ILE A 612 -31.76 13.94 4.52
N ALA A 613 -32.66 14.60 3.80
CA ALA A 613 -33.37 14.05 2.66
C ALA A 613 -33.45 15.00 1.46
N ALA A 614 -33.67 14.42 0.30
CA ALA A 614 -33.94 15.12 -0.96
C ALA A 614 -34.93 14.31 -1.82
N TYR A 615 -35.77 15.00 -2.58
CA TYR A 615 -36.66 14.35 -3.56
C TYR A 615 -35.90 14.00 -4.85
N LEU A 616 -36.27 12.88 -5.46
CA LEU A 616 -35.69 12.34 -6.68
C LEU A 616 -36.62 12.63 -7.86
N TYR A 617 -36.10 13.26 -8.89
CA TYR A 617 -36.79 13.47 -10.16
C TYR A 617 -35.95 12.92 -11.31
N GLY A 618 -36.62 12.39 -12.34
CA GLY A 618 -35.91 11.84 -13.49
C GLY A 618 -36.82 11.50 -14.64
N VAL A 619 -36.30 10.68 -15.56
CA VAL A 619 -37.01 10.30 -16.78
C VAL A 619 -36.55 8.93 -17.23
N SER A 620 -37.42 8.18 -17.90
CA SER A 620 -37.02 6.98 -18.62
C SER A 620 -36.37 7.34 -19.95
N PRO A 621 -35.22 6.74 -20.31
CA PRO A 621 -34.63 6.95 -21.62
C PRO A 621 -35.59 6.46 -22.72
N PRO A 622 -35.57 7.08 -23.91
CA PRO A 622 -36.49 6.74 -25.00
C PRO A 622 -36.34 5.28 -25.45
N ASP A 623 -35.15 4.72 -25.29
CA ASP A 623 -34.81 3.34 -25.69
C ASP A 623 -35.32 2.28 -24.71
N ASN A 624 -35.58 2.64 -23.44
CA ASN A 624 -36.00 1.67 -22.43
C ASN A 624 -36.84 2.28 -21.29
N GLN A 625 -38.14 2.00 -21.31
CA GLN A 625 -39.10 2.47 -20.30
C GLN A 625 -38.96 1.78 -18.93
N GLN A 626 -38.29 0.63 -18.85
CA GLN A 626 -38.04 -0.04 -17.57
C GLN A 626 -36.91 0.61 -16.78
N VAL A 627 -36.05 1.41 -17.42
CA VAL A 627 -34.98 2.15 -16.76
C VAL A 627 -35.48 3.53 -16.34
N LYS A 628 -35.11 3.95 -15.13
CA LYS A 628 -35.43 5.27 -14.57
C LYS A 628 -34.13 5.99 -14.25
N GLU A 629 -33.78 6.99 -15.06
CA GLU A 629 -32.56 7.78 -14.88
C GLU A 629 -32.86 9.00 -13.99
N ILE A 630 -32.23 9.06 -12.82
CA ILE A 630 -32.39 10.19 -11.89
C ILE A 630 -31.61 11.38 -12.44
N ARG A 631 -32.33 12.46 -12.77
CA ARG A 631 -31.75 13.69 -13.36
C ARG A 631 -31.59 14.81 -12.34
N ALA A 632 -32.43 14.85 -11.31
CA ALA A 632 -32.39 15.92 -10.32
C ALA A 632 -32.57 15.43 -8.87
N LEU A 633 -31.84 16.08 -7.96
CA LEU A 633 -32.05 16.01 -6.51
C LEU A 633 -32.58 17.36 -6.02
N VAL A 634 -33.77 17.36 -5.43
CA VAL A 634 -34.40 18.57 -4.92
C VAL A 634 -34.33 18.60 -3.40
N PHE A 635 -33.58 19.58 -2.88
CA PHE A 635 -33.56 19.89 -1.46
C PHE A 635 -34.72 20.82 -1.12
N VAL A 636 -35.44 20.47 -0.07
CA VAL A 636 -36.54 21.27 0.49
C VAL A 636 -36.16 21.72 1.90
N PRO A 637 -36.81 22.76 2.46
CA PRO A 637 -36.68 23.10 3.87
C PRO A 637 -36.89 21.85 4.73
N GLN A 638 -36.02 21.55 5.69
CA GLN A 638 -36.12 20.32 6.46
C GLN A 638 -35.48 20.43 7.85
N VAL A 639 -35.99 19.63 8.78
CA VAL A 639 -35.43 19.42 10.12
C VAL A 639 -35.19 17.92 10.32
N GLY A 640 -33.97 17.56 10.70
CA GLY A 640 -33.52 16.18 10.82
C GLY A 640 -33.26 15.78 12.27
N SER A 641 -33.44 14.50 12.57
CA SER A 641 -33.04 13.87 13.83
C SER A 641 -32.14 12.66 13.54
N HIS A 642 -31.74 11.90 14.56
CA HIS A 642 -31.06 10.61 14.35
C HIS A 642 -32.02 9.51 13.87
N GLN A 643 -33.33 9.68 14.07
CA GLN A 643 -34.37 8.68 13.76
C GLN A 643 -35.14 8.94 12.46
N GLY A 644 -35.15 10.18 11.97
CA GLY A 644 -35.87 10.54 10.75
C GLY A 644 -35.82 12.03 10.45
N VAL A 645 -36.47 12.42 9.36
CA VAL A 645 -36.49 13.78 8.82
C VAL A 645 -37.92 14.29 8.67
N THR A 646 -38.14 15.55 8.99
CA THR A 646 -39.42 16.24 8.77
C THR A 646 -39.28 17.16 7.57
N LEU A 647 -40.17 16.97 6.59
CA LEU A 647 -40.27 17.76 5.36
C LEU A 647 -41.62 18.51 5.31
N PRO A 648 -41.70 19.66 4.62
CA PRO A 648 -42.94 20.32 4.29
C PRO A 648 -43.85 19.42 3.44
N GLN A 649 -45.16 19.59 3.59
CA GLN A 649 -46.16 18.86 2.80
C GLN A 649 -46.22 19.32 1.34
N ALA A 650 -45.86 20.57 1.07
CA ALA A 650 -45.78 21.07 -0.29
C ALA A 650 -44.66 20.32 -1.04
N LEU A 651 -45.00 19.66 -2.15
CA LEU A 651 -44.01 19.05 -3.03
C LEU A 651 -43.27 20.10 -3.87
N PRO A 652 -42.08 19.77 -4.38
CA PRO A 652 -41.35 20.60 -5.33
C PRO A 652 -42.18 20.95 -6.56
N ASP A 653 -42.26 22.25 -6.87
CA ASP A 653 -42.85 22.78 -8.10
C ASP A 653 -41.89 23.80 -8.72
N HIS A 654 -41.54 23.59 -9.99
CA HIS A 654 -40.65 24.45 -10.76
C HIS A 654 -40.71 24.10 -12.26
N PRO A 655 -40.61 25.07 -13.19
CA PRO A 655 -40.63 24.83 -14.64
C PRO A 655 -39.70 23.71 -15.14
N TYR A 656 -38.45 23.65 -14.64
CA TYR A 656 -37.49 22.57 -14.98
C TYR A 656 -37.86 21.17 -14.50
N LEU A 657 -38.84 21.02 -13.60
CA LEU A 657 -39.32 19.71 -13.13
C LEU A 657 -40.51 19.22 -13.95
N ASN A 658 -41.14 20.05 -14.78
CA ASN A 658 -42.34 19.68 -15.52
C ASN A 658 -42.12 18.53 -16.52
N ASP A 659 -40.91 18.45 -17.09
CA ASP A 659 -40.52 17.40 -18.03
C ASP A 659 -40.00 16.14 -17.31
N LEU A 660 -39.95 16.14 -15.98
CA LEU A 660 -39.43 15.05 -15.15
C LEU A 660 -40.53 14.41 -14.30
N GLU A 661 -40.46 13.10 -14.12
CA GLU A 661 -41.35 12.37 -13.23
C GLU A 661 -40.76 12.28 -11.81
N PRO A 662 -41.59 12.31 -10.76
CA PRO A 662 -41.14 12.06 -9.40
C PRO A 662 -40.78 10.57 -9.23
N ILE A 663 -39.51 10.29 -8.98
CA ILE A 663 -38.97 8.94 -8.78
C ILE A 663 -38.98 8.54 -7.29
N GLY A 664 -39.12 9.49 -6.38
CA GLY A 664 -39.21 9.20 -4.95
C GLY A 664 -38.35 10.12 -4.09
N TRP A 665 -37.66 9.58 -3.08
CA TRP A 665 -36.81 10.36 -2.19
C TRP A 665 -35.61 9.56 -1.68
N ILE A 666 -34.53 10.27 -1.38
CA ILE A 666 -33.30 9.72 -0.78
C ILE A 666 -33.06 10.37 0.57
N HIS A 667 -32.61 9.60 1.57
CA HIS A 667 -32.17 10.15 2.85
C HIS A 667 -30.93 9.46 3.40
N THR A 668 -30.20 10.16 4.27
CA THR A 668 -29.05 9.61 4.99
C THR A 668 -29.47 8.89 6.26
N GLN A 669 -28.70 7.88 6.67
CA GLN A 669 -28.86 7.24 7.97
C GLN A 669 -27.50 7.00 8.66
N PRO A 670 -27.40 7.22 9.98
CA PRO A 670 -26.13 7.14 10.69
C PRO A 670 -25.60 5.71 10.84
N ASN A 671 -26.50 4.72 10.85
CA ASN A 671 -26.18 3.31 10.97
C ASN A 671 -26.84 2.54 9.82
N GLU A 672 -26.16 1.51 9.33
CA GLU A 672 -26.73 0.60 8.34
C GLU A 672 -27.71 -0.37 9.00
N THR A 673 -28.96 -0.36 8.54
CA THR A 673 -29.99 -1.31 8.95
C THR A 673 -30.28 -2.29 7.81
N PRO A 674 -30.47 -3.59 8.09
CA PRO A 674 -30.79 -4.57 7.06
C PRO A 674 -32.22 -4.42 6.52
N GLN A 675 -33.06 -3.68 7.26
CA GLN A 675 -34.47 -3.45 7.00
C GLN A 675 -34.73 -1.96 6.83
N LEU A 676 -35.72 -1.61 6.00
CA LEU A 676 -36.25 -0.25 5.91
C LEU A 676 -36.81 0.15 7.28
N SER A 677 -36.74 1.43 7.67
CA SER A 677 -37.30 1.84 8.95
C SER A 677 -38.84 1.94 8.87
N PRO A 678 -39.58 1.65 9.97
CA PRO A 678 -41.02 1.85 9.98
C PRO A 678 -41.41 3.31 9.70
N GLY A 679 -40.58 4.26 10.15
CA GLY A 679 -40.75 5.69 9.90
C GLY A 679 -40.72 6.02 8.40
N ASP A 680 -39.81 5.41 7.64
CA ASP A 680 -39.71 5.62 6.19
C ASP A 680 -40.93 5.06 5.46
N VAL A 681 -41.45 3.90 5.90
CA VAL A 681 -42.67 3.32 5.33
C VAL A 681 -43.87 4.23 5.57
N THR A 682 -44.04 4.75 6.78
CA THR A 682 -45.12 5.70 7.11
C THR A 682 -44.96 7.02 6.35
N ALA A 683 -43.76 7.58 6.28
CA ALA A 683 -43.49 8.82 5.56
C ALA A 683 -43.78 8.68 4.06
N HIS A 684 -43.30 7.61 3.43
CA HIS A 684 -43.52 7.37 2.01
C HIS A 684 -45.00 7.09 1.68
N ALA A 685 -45.69 6.30 2.51
CA ALA A 685 -47.13 6.07 2.35
C ALA A 685 -47.96 7.35 2.50
N LYS A 686 -47.57 8.24 3.42
CA LYS A 686 -48.20 9.55 3.59
C LYS A 686 -48.02 10.43 2.35
N ILE A 687 -46.80 10.50 1.81
CA ILE A 687 -46.50 11.27 0.58
C ILE A 687 -47.33 10.75 -0.60
N LEU A 688 -47.39 9.43 -0.79
CA LEU A 688 -48.19 8.79 -1.85
C LEU A 688 -49.70 9.05 -1.69
N ASN A 689 -50.22 9.04 -0.46
CA ASN A 689 -51.65 9.27 -0.22
C ASN A 689 -52.05 10.73 -0.42
N GLU A 690 -51.16 11.67 -0.08
CA GLU A 690 -51.41 13.11 -0.20
C GLU A 690 -51.20 13.61 -1.65
N ASN A 691 -50.39 12.93 -2.47
CA ASN A 691 -49.99 13.40 -3.80
C ASN A 691 -50.27 12.38 -4.91
N LYS A 692 -51.27 12.66 -5.74
CA LYS A 692 -51.65 11.79 -6.88
C LYS A 692 -50.66 11.81 -8.05
N THR A 693 -49.69 12.72 -8.04
CA THR A 693 -48.63 12.79 -9.08
C THR A 693 -47.59 11.68 -8.93
N TRP A 694 -47.47 11.10 -7.73
CA TRP A 694 -46.56 10.00 -7.46
C TRP A 694 -47.21 8.67 -7.81
N ASP A 695 -46.55 7.92 -8.70
CA ASP A 695 -46.97 6.57 -9.04
C ASP A 695 -46.27 5.54 -8.12
N ALA A 696 -47.07 4.82 -7.32
CA ALA A 696 -46.57 3.81 -6.40
C ALA A 696 -45.77 2.68 -7.08
N ALA A 697 -45.94 2.46 -8.39
CA ALA A 697 -45.19 1.46 -9.13
C ALA A 697 -43.75 1.91 -9.46
N SER A 698 -43.52 3.20 -9.63
CA SER A 698 -42.25 3.79 -10.06
C SER A 698 -41.51 4.58 -8.97
N THR A 699 -42.17 4.89 -7.85
CA THR A 699 -41.52 5.62 -6.74
C THR A 699 -40.74 4.73 -5.79
N VAL A 700 -39.58 5.21 -5.33
CA VAL A 700 -38.66 4.50 -4.42
C VAL A 700 -38.21 5.31 -3.22
N ILE A 701 -37.76 4.60 -2.20
CA ILE A 701 -37.08 5.12 -1.02
C ILE A 701 -35.62 4.67 -1.10
N VAL A 702 -34.70 5.63 -1.13
CA VAL A 702 -33.26 5.33 -1.18
C VAL A 702 -32.63 5.67 0.17
N THR A 703 -32.03 4.68 0.83
CA THR A 703 -31.31 4.89 2.08
C THR A 703 -29.80 4.94 1.82
N CYS A 704 -29.15 5.99 2.31
CA CYS A 704 -27.71 6.18 2.24
C CYS A 704 -27.09 6.05 3.65
N SER A 705 -26.54 4.89 3.96
CA SER A 705 -26.01 4.55 5.27
C SER A 705 -24.53 4.88 5.40
N PHE A 706 -24.15 5.52 6.50
CA PHE A 706 -22.76 5.83 6.79
C PHE A 706 -22.08 4.73 7.61
N THR A 707 -21.21 3.95 6.96
CA THR A 707 -20.36 2.95 7.62
C THR A 707 -18.94 3.50 7.82
N PRO A 708 -18.13 2.98 8.76
CA PRO A 708 -16.76 3.46 8.96
C PRO A 708 -15.92 3.36 7.68
N GLY A 709 -15.60 4.52 7.07
CA GLY A 709 -14.78 4.63 5.85
C GLY A 709 -15.53 4.37 4.53
N SER A 710 -16.84 4.12 4.54
CA SER A 710 -17.63 3.83 3.34
C SER A 710 -19.08 4.32 3.43
N CYS A 711 -19.81 4.24 2.33
CA CYS A 711 -21.25 4.45 2.26
C CYS A 711 -21.94 3.22 1.67
N SER A 712 -23.11 2.87 2.20
CA SER A 712 -23.95 1.79 1.68
C SER A 712 -25.27 2.36 1.19
N LEU A 713 -25.64 2.07 -0.05
CA LEU A 713 -26.84 2.56 -0.71
C LEU A 713 -27.80 1.40 -0.95
N THR A 714 -29.05 1.54 -0.49
CA THR A 714 -30.11 0.55 -0.75
C THR A 714 -31.36 1.26 -1.24
N ALA A 715 -32.00 0.71 -2.27
CA ALA A 715 -33.27 1.22 -2.79
C ALA A 715 -34.41 0.26 -2.45
N TYR A 716 -35.52 0.82 -2.01
CA TYR A 716 -36.71 0.09 -1.59
C TYR A 716 -37.95 0.62 -2.30
N LYS A 717 -38.93 -0.26 -2.52
CA LYS A 717 -40.26 0.06 -3.01
C LYS A 717 -41.29 -0.48 -2.02
N LEU A 718 -42.38 0.25 -1.78
CA LEU A 718 -43.46 -0.24 -0.93
C LEU A 718 -44.32 -1.28 -1.67
N THR A 719 -44.68 -2.35 -0.96
CA THR A 719 -45.70 -3.28 -1.41
C THR A 719 -47.10 -2.70 -1.14
N PRO A 720 -48.16 -3.18 -1.81
CA PRO A 720 -49.53 -2.73 -1.52
C PRO A 720 -49.93 -2.91 -0.04
N GLN A 721 -49.43 -3.97 0.61
CA GLN A 721 -49.64 -4.20 2.04
C GLN A 721 -48.92 -3.14 2.89
N GLY A 722 -47.67 -2.81 2.55
CA GLY A 722 -46.92 -1.77 3.24
C GLY A 722 -47.52 -0.38 3.08
N TYR A 723 -48.09 -0.06 1.91
CA TYR A 723 -48.82 1.19 1.70
C TYR A 723 -50.06 1.29 2.60
N GLN A 724 -50.87 0.22 2.68
CA GLN A 724 -52.05 0.20 3.55
C GLN A 724 -51.66 0.33 5.03
N TRP A 725 -50.63 -0.39 5.46
CA TRP A 725 -50.12 -0.31 6.83
C TRP A 725 -49.57 1.09 7.14
N GLY A 726 -48.72 1.63 6.27
CA GLY A 726 -48.10 2.95 6.45
C GLY A 726 -49.13 4.08 6.51
N LYS A 727 -50.23 3.98 5.75
CA LYS A 727 -51.36 4.92 5.81
C LYS A 727 -52.14 4.85 7.12
N ALA A 728 -52.28 3.66 7.71
CA ALA A 728 -53.00 3.45 8.95
C ALA A 728 -52.16 3.74 10.21
N ASN A 729 -50.83 3.65 10.10
CA ASN A 729 -49.93 3.80 11.23
C ASN A 729 -49.93 5.25 11.77
N LYS A 730 -50.11 5.37 13.08
CA LYS A 730 -50.00 6.64 13.84
C LYS A 730 -48.91 6.59 14.90
N ASP A 731 -48.30 5.43 15.13
CA ASP A 731 -47.26 5.23 16.12
C ASP A 731 -45.90 5.61 15.54
N THR A 732 -45.21 6.54 16.20
CA THR A 732 -43.88 7.04 15.83
C THR A 732 -42.75 6.35 16.61
N GLY A 733 -43.08 5.32 17.39
CA GLY A 733 -42.10 4.50 18.11
C GLY A 733 -41.20 3.68 17.18
N PRO A 734 -40.08 3.14 17.70
CA PRO A 734 -39.13 2.36 16.91
C PRO A 734 -39.65 0.98 16.47
N SER A 735 -40.66 0.44 17.15
CA SER A 735 -41.27 -0.87 16.86
C SER A 735 -42.80 -0.78 16.85
N PRO A 736 -43.41 -0.14 15.84
CA PRO A 736 -44.85 0.03 15.77
C PRO A 736 -45.55 -1.32 15.50
N SER A 737 -46.75 -1.46 16.06
CA SER A 737 -47.53 -2.70 15.95
C SER A 737 -47.87 -3.05 14.49
N GLY A 738 -47.69 -4.34 14.14
CA GLY A 738 -48.01 -4.86 12.81
C GLY A 738 -46.97 -4.56 11.73
N TYR A 739 -45.83 -3.94 12.05
CA TYR A 739 -44.74 -3.75 11.09
C TYR A 739 -44.11 -5.10 10.68
N LEU A 740 -44.01 -5.36 9.37
CA LEU A 740 -43.45 -6.58 8.81
C LEU A 740 -42.47 -6.27 7.67
N PRO A 741 -41.38 -7.05 7.51
CA PRO A 741 -40.46 -6.91 6.37
C PRO A 741 -41.10 -7.12 4.98
N THR A 742 -42.31 -7.69 4.91
CA THR A 742 -43.08 -7.86 3.66
C THR A 742 -43.72 -6.56 3.16
N HIS A 743 -43.66 -5.48 3.95
CA HIS A 743 -44.20 -4.17 3.58
C HIS A 743 -43.39 -3.43 2.51
N TYR A 744 -42.18 -3.90 2.22
CA TYR A 744 -41.33 -3.34 1.19
C TYR A 744 -40.59 -4.45 0.44
N GLU A 745 -40.10 -4.12 -0.75
CA GLU A 745 -39.19 -4.95 -1.51
C GLU A 745 -37.94 -4.14 -1.88
N LYS A 746 -36.79 -4.82 -1.97
CA LYS A 746 -35.57 -4.20 -2.49
C LYS A 746 -35.69 -4.12 -4.02
N VAL A 747 -35.23 -3.00 -4.58
CA VAL A 747 -35.24 -2.78 -6.02
C VAL A 747 -33.84 -2.54 -6.54
N GLN A 748 -33.66 -2.75 -7.84
CA GLN A 748 -32.36 -2.63 -8.47
C GLN A 748 -31.96 -1.17 -8.61
N MET A 749 -30.75 -0.85 -8.15
CA MET A 749 -30.15 0.45 -8.29
C MET A 749 -28.74 0.35 -8.86
N LEU A 750 -28.39 1.25 -9.77
CA LEU A 750 -27.08 1.33 -10.41
C LEU A 750 -26.51 2.74 -10.26
N LEU A 751 -25.18 2.83 -10.22
CA LEU A 751 -24.46 4.10 -10.24
C LEU A 751 -23.83 4.32 -11.60
N SER A 752 -24.04 5.50 -12.17
CA SER A 752 -23.52 5.86 -13.49
C SER A 752 -22.60 7.08 -13.43
N ASP A 753 -21.54 7.03 -14.25
CA ASP A 753 -20.66 8.17 -14.55
C ASP A 753 -20.90 8.72 -15.97
N VAL A 754 -21.87 8.17 -16.72
CA VAL A 754 -22.10 8.48 -18.14
C VAL A 754 -22.81 9.82 -18.33
N PHE A 755 -23.70 10.18 -17.39
CA PHE A 755 -24.44 11.43 -17.41
C PHE A 755 -24.38 12.12 -16.04
N LEU A 756 -24.63 13.43 -16.06
CA LEU A 756 -24.65 14.27 -14.87
C LEU A 756 -26.09 14.65 -14.54
N GLY A 757 -26.42 14.65 -13.25
CA GLY A 757 -27.64 15.26 -12.74
C GLY A 757 -27.39 16.67 -12.17
N PHE A 758 -28.46 17.39 -11.87
CA PHE A 758 -28.43 18.72 -11.27
C PHE A 758 -29.16 18.77 -9.92
N PHE A 759 -28.96 19.86 -9.17
CA PHE A 759 -29.63 20.10 -7.90
C PHE A 759 -30.62 21.24 -8.01
N MET A 760 -31.64 21.20 -7.17
CA MET A 760 -32.50 22.33 -6.87
C MET A 760 -32.55 22.54 -5.37
N VAL A 761 -32.58 23.80 -4.96
CA VAL A 761 -32.58 24.20 -3.55
C VAL A 761 -33.63 25.28 -3.32
N PRO A 762 -34.05 25.52 -2.07
CA PRO A 762 -34.97 26.62 -1.77
C PRO A 762 -34.34 27.96 -2.14
N GLU A 763 -35.15 28.92 -2.56
CA GLU A 763 -34.72 30.29 -2.80
C GLU A 763 -34.02 30.87 -1.55
N GLY A 764 -32.85 31.48 -1.73
CA GLY A 764 -31.96 31.89 -0.64
C GLY A 764 -31.04 30.77 -0.09
N GLY A 765 -31.10 29.55 -0.66
CA GLY A 765 -30.18 28.44 -0.38
C GLY A 765 -30.39 27.75 0.98
N LEU A 766 -31.43 28.15 1.73
CA LEU A 766 -31.74 27.68 3.08
C LEU A 766 -32.60 26.43 3.05
N TRP A 767 -31.96 25.25 3.07
CA TRP A 767 -32.66 23.97 3.18
C TRP A 767 -32.59 23.38 4.59
N ASN A 768 -31.50 23.60 5.35
CA ASN A 768 -31.33 23.02 6.68
C ASN A 768 -31.85 23.96 7.78
N TYR A 769 -32.89 23.54 8.50
CA TYR A 769 -33.49 24.30 9.60
C TYR A 769 -33.12 23.74 10.99
N ASN A 770 -32.15 22.83 11.11
CA ASN A 770 -31.80 22.24 12.41
C ASN A 770 -31.33 23.24 13.48
N PHE A 771 -30.66 24.33 13.09
CA PHE A 771 -30.29 25.42 14.01
C PHE A 771 -31.33 26.56 14.05
N MET A 772 -32.43 26.41 13.31
CA MET A 772 -33.51 27.38 13.19
C MET A 772 -34.87 26.67 13.27
N GLY A 773 -34.99 25.64 14.12
CA GLY A 773 -36.16 24.74 14.13
C GLY A 773 -37.49 25.45 14.33
N VAL A 774 -37.50 26.57 15.08
CA VAL A 774 -38.68 27.40 15.30
C VAL A 774 -39.23 28.02 14.01
N LYS A 775 -38.38 28.23 12.99
CA LYS A 775 -38.78 28.79 11.69
C LYS A 775 -39.31 27.73 10.72
N HIS A 776 -39.19 26.44 11.05
CA HIS A 776 -39.67 25.36 10.20
C HIS A 776 -41.09 24.97 10.58
N SER A 777 -41.97 24.84 9.58
CA SER A 777 -43.34 24.35 9.75
C SER A 777 -43.69 23.35 8.65
N PRO A 778 -44.35 22.22 8.95
CA PRO A 778 -44.78 21.27 7.93
C PRO A 778 -45.70 21.86 6.85
N HIS A 779 -46.37 22.98 7.13
CA HIS A 779 -47.29 23.64 6.21
C HIS A 779 -46.65 24.85 5.50
N MET A 780 -45.34 25.04 5.63
CA MET A 780 -44.65 26.16 4.97
C MET A 780 -44.64 25.98 3.46
N ARG A 781 -44.71 27.11 2.74
CA ARG A 781 -44.49 27.17 1.29
C ARG A 781 -43.06 27.62 1.01
N TYR A 782 -42.52 27.17 -0.11
CA TYR A 782 -41.17 27.51 -0.55
C TYR A 782 -41.14 27.58 -2.08
N SER A 783 -40.21 28.36 -2.60
CA SER A 783 -39.88 28.43 -4.03
C SER A 783 -38.50 27.80 -4.25
N LEU A 784 -38.24 27.28 -5.45
CA LEU A 784 -37.02 26.56 -5.80
C LEU A 784 -36.19 27.33 -6.82
N VAL A 785 -34.87 27.17 -6.74
CA VAL A 785 -33.91 27.69 -7.71
C VAL A 785 -32.91 26.59 -8.11
N LEU A 786 -32.34 26.71 -9.30
CA LEU A 786 -31.28 25.83 -9.77
C LEU A 786 -29.94 26.31 -9.18
N ASP A 787 -29.53 25.68 -8.08
CA ASP A 787 -28.24 25.93 -7.43
C ASP A 787 -27.79 24.65 -6.67
N THR A 788 -26.54 24.65 -6.24
CA THR A 788 -25.93 23.57 -5.48
C THR A 788 -26.26 23.66 -3.99
N PRO A 789 -26.59 22.54 -3.32
CA PRO A 789 -26.86 22.55 -1.89
C PRO A 789 -25.61 22.94 -1.10
N LYS A 790 -25.81 23.86 -0.15
CA LYS A 790 -24.79 24.23 0.84
C LYS A 790 -24.66 23.13 1.89
N GLU A 791 -23.48 23.01 2.49
CA GLU A 791 -23.18 21.99 3.50
C GLU A 791 -24.05 22.13 4.76
N PHE A 792 -24.28 21.03 5.48
CA PHE A 792 -25.10 21.02 6.70
C PHE A 792 -24.74 22.14 7.69
N TYR A 793 -23.44 22.37 7.90
CA TYR A 793 -22.88 23.36 8.84
C TYR A 793 -22.52 24.71 8.19
N HIS A 794 -22.99 24.99 6.98
CA HIS A 794 -22.74 26.27 6.30
C HIS A 794 -23.26 27.47 7.11
N GLU A 795 -22.64 28.64 6.94
CA GLU A 795 -22.93 29.85 7.73
C GLU A 795 -24.40 30.27 7.66
N LEU A 796 -25.00 30.20 6.46
CA LEU A 796 -26.42 30.46 6.21
C LEU A 796 -27.36 29.60 7.07
N HIS A 797 -26.98 28.36 7.39
CA HIS A 797 -27.82 27.46 8.19
C HIS A 797 -27.74 27.73 9.69
N ARG A 798 -26.84 28.61 10.16
CA ARG A 798 -26.57 28.80 11.59
C ARG A 798 -26.33 30.27 12.00
N PRO A 799 -27.16 31.23 11.55
CA PRO A 799 -26.92 32.67 11.76
C PRO A 799 -26.89 33.06 13.23
N SER A 800 -27.65 32.39 14.10
CA SER A 800 -27.68 32.64 15.55
C SER A 800 -26.29 32.51 16.20
N HIS A 801 -25.46 31.58 15.74
CA HIS A 801 -24.10 31.43 16.27
C HIS A 801 -23.22 32.63 15.91
N TYR A 802 -23.36 33.18 14.71
CA TYR A 802 -22.59 34.35 14.27
C TYR A 802 -23.09 35.65 14.90
N LEU A 803 -24.41 35.79 15.06
CA LEU A 803 -25.01 36.94 15.73
C LEU A 803 -24.59 37.05 17.21
N GLN A 804 -24.39 35.90 17.89
CA GLN A 804 -23.85 35.87 19.25
C GLN A 804 -22.41 36.41 19.32
N PHE A 805 -21.58 36.18 18.31
CA PHE A 805 -20.22 36.74 18.26
C PHE A 805 -20.24 38.27 18.12
N THR A 806 -21.08 38.81 17.24
CA THR A 806 -21.24 40.27 17.13
C THR A 806 -21.78 40.93 18.40
N GLN A 807 -22.60 40.22 19.20
CA GLN A 807 -23.06 40.73 20.49
C GLN A 807 -21.96 40.69 21.57
N MET A 808 -20.99 39.78 21.45
CA MET A 808 -19.80 39.76 22.32
C MET A 808 -18.81 40.87 21.96
N GLU A 809 -18.66 41.23 20.69
CA GLU A 809 -17.89 42.42 20.25
C GLU A 809 -18.56 43.74 20.65
N ALA A 810 -19.89 43.78 20.74
CA ALA A 810 -20.64 44.98 21.13
C ALA A 810 -20.67 45.24 22.67
N ALA A 811 -20.08 44.37 23.49
CA ALA A 811 -19.83 44.68 24.88
C ALA A 811 -18.71 45.75 24.96
N PRO A 812 -18.89 46.86 25.70
CA PRO A 812 -17.92 47.95 25.70
C PRO A 812 -16.55 47.42 26.12
N GLU A 813 -15.57 47.60 25.22
CA GLU A 813 -14.17 47.25 25.42
C GLU A 813 -13.66 47.87 26.73
N SER A 814 -13.44 47.04 27.75
CA SER A 814 -12.47 47.37 28.78
C SER A 814 -11.14 46.73 28.39
N VAL A 815 -10.20 47.59 28.03
CA VAL A 815 -8.74 47.38 27.95
C VAL A 815 -8.22 46.81 26.62
N GLY A 816 -7.86 47.73 25.73
CA GLY A 816 -7.06 47.45 24.54
C GLY A 816 -6.83 48.69 23.66
N ALA A 817 -6.60 49.86 24.26
CA ALA A 817 -6.09 51.01 23.50
C ALA A 817 -4.73 50.66 22.86
N ASP A 818 -4.57 51.05 21.61
CA ASP A 818 -3.44 50.84 20.69
C ASP A 818 -3.46 49.56 19.84
N ARG A 819 -4.26 49.58 18.78
CA ARG A 819 -3.89 48.94 17.51
C ARG A 819 -3.94 49.98 16.39
N GLU A 820 -2.80 50.59 16.08
CA GLU A 820 -2.59 51.21 14.78
C GLU A 820 -2.58 50.09 13.72
N ASP A 821 -3.56 50.12 12.82
CA ASP A 821 -3.57 49.32 11.60
C ASP A 821 -2.72 50.04 10.53
N LEU A 822 -1.45 49.65 10.41
CA LEU A 822 -0.48 50.21 9.47
C LEU A 822 -0.43 49.45 8.13
N PHE A 823 -1.44 48.62 7.81
CA PHE A 823 -1.52 47.95 6.50
C PHE A 823 -2.95 48.01 5.92
N ALA A 824 -3.36 49.22 5.52
CA ALA A 824 -4.35 49.44 4.48
C ALA A 824 -3.67 49.97 3.21
#